data_AF-A0A956PJA6-F1
#
_entry.id   AF-A0A956PJA6-F1
#
_cell.length_a   1.000
_cell.length_b   1.000
_cell.length_c   1.000
_cell.angle_alpha   90.00
_cell.angle_beta   90.00
_cell.angle_gamma   90.00
#
_symmetry.space_group_name_H-M   'P 1'
#
loop_
_entity.id
_entity.type
_entity.pdbx_description
1 polymer ?
#
loop_
_entity_poly.entity_id
_entity_poly.type
_entity_poly.pdbx_seq_one_letter_code
_entity_poly.pdbx_strand_id
1 'polypeptide(L)'
;MNSRELRFDTYYRYQELTEGLQELAASRPDLLTLESVGESHEGRPLWLVILTRKSTGDHKDKPALWVDGNIHATEVSASSACLYVIQNLIDREATDPRVSHLLDTRTVYVMPRVNPDGAELALADSPSFLRSSVREYPFSEEAIEGLTTEDINGDGMILSMRLEDPNGPWKVSDQDPRLLVRREAWDLDGPFYRVLPEGRYLGDWDGSTLNLAARNRQLDLNRNFPAFWTTEGEQPGAGPYPTSEPEVAALVKFITEHPNICHGISFHTYSGVLLRAYSTDPDEAFPSEDLWAYQHLGEMGEKLTGYPAISTFEDFRYHPKKVIRGNFVDWMYQHLGLFGWVVEIWSPHREAGLTEGFDLRTKSGDFRFIDWYREHDEADDLALLKWSDEALHGKGYYDWTPFEHPQLGSVEIGGWNEFLSFRNPPHHLLERELSRFPDWIVYQGLTSPKLAIRSNSLEPLGANHYRLEVVVENQGWLPTYITWKALEIRCCRPIVAELELPEGVKIVSGKVRQELGQLEGMAHKGSSPEPWQADESKDRIKLVWVVEGPAGSGLELTVKHQRAGVVKKTFRLTSLWPGSCKQKTPPMLEDFALVEAYHREIKRDPQRALAHARQVKEAWQKQGMDTLEWSGWPLRPLFVPRKRLEFFSRAVHRQLGELCREVLRRIDDPDELSRHIPLHPAMYETFITREGLEAENFLSLIRPDGFLYQDHWVWTEINGGNGSQVSNIYQELLYPLFHSSPLFQKLGLDAAEGIGRPFQRYLDLVGEHIPEGADSPLIGILIHSKAWGVFETWPDRVIKLIHYSQKLMEERGWRAEIVHEDQVVVEDGVCRLKADGRPISVICLYTIGTNFLSELERAHEEWPHWRGGKAGNTPILQPLAGMVLDKGALPAMQEWLSWPIQDEDGFEVRLPSTVFPNEEMAKHYRRHKDEFVLKRSFVDKDTLVGRSVRPRHWNRVLKQAMEGWDYVLQDYRTLPETIMPVSTDGESIDWVPVQVEISPFIIKGEYAGGFARYAPSRESGVVLSPPPDDMGFTSVYQV
;
A
#
# COMPACT_ATOMS: atom_id res chain seq x y z
N MET A 1 4.72 37.54 -2.19
CA MET A 1 6.06 37.20 -1.68
C MET A 1 6.41 35.87 -2.31
N ASN A 2 7.48 35.78 -3.08
CA ASN A 2 7.96 34.50 -3.61
C ASN A 2 8.44 33.67 -2.41
N SER A 3 7.94 32.44 -2.24
CA SER A 3 8.39 31.56 -1.14
C SER A 3 9.87 31.27 -1.28
N ARG A 4 10.62 31.36 -0.18
CA ARG A 4 12.06 31.08 -0.18
C ARG A 4 12.23 29.57 0.00
N GLU A 5 12.55 28.88 -1.10
CA GLU A 5 12.82 27.44 -1.07
C GLU A 5 14.05 27.14 -0.20
N LEU A 6 13.98 26.09 0.63
CA LEU A 6 15.15 25.61 1.37
C LEU A 6 16.18 25.09 0.37
N ARG A 7 17.43 25.53 0.52
CA ARG A 7 18.58 25.14 -0.27
C ARG A 7 19.50 24.30 0.59
N PHE A 8 20.12 23.31 -0.03
CA PHE A 8 21.02 22.37 0.64
C PHE A 8 22.48 22.55 0.18
N ASP A 9 22.80 23.78 -0.22
CA ASP A 9 24.13 24.30 -0.59
C ASP A 9 24.61 25.39 0.38
N THR A 10 24.01 25.48 1.57
CA THR A 10 24.28 26.55 2.55
C THR A 10 23.94 26.13 3.98
N TYR A 11 24.53 26.82 4.97
CA TYR A 11 24.19 26.71 6.38
C TYR A 11 23.40 27.92 6.85
N TYR A 12 22.25 27.67 7.46
CA TYR A 12 21.31 28.73 7.83
C TYR A 12 21.62 29.36 9.19
N ARG A 13 21.61 30.69 9.23
CA ARG A 13 21.46 31.45 10.49
C ARG A 13 20.09 31.17 11.10
N TYR A 14 19.96 31.36 12.41
CA TYR A 14 18.76 31.03 13.19
C TYR A 14 17.51 31.72 12.66
N GLN A 15 17.63 32.99 12.27
CA GLN A 15 16.52 33.74 11.68
C GLN A 15 16.06 33.11 10.36
N GLU A 16 16.99 32.80 9.45
CA GLU A 16 16.65 32.21 8.16
C GLU A 16 16.08 30.78 8.30
N LEU A 17 16.62 29.99 9.24
CA LEU A 17 16.06 28.69 9.60
C LEU A 17 14.63 28.83 10.12
N THR A 18 14.38 29.80 11.01
CA THR A 18 13.06 30.07 11.58
C THR A 18 12.05 30.47 10.51
N GLU A 19 12.42 31.40 9.63
CA GLU A 19 11.58 31.86 8.52
C GLU A 19 11.26 30.70 7.57
N GLY A 20 12.25 29.88 7.20
CA GLY A 20 12.04 28.71 6.34
C GLY A 20 11.09 27.68 6.95
N LEU A 21 11.21 27.38 8.25
CA LEU A 21 10.29 26.48 8.94
C LEU A 21 8.86 27.03 9.02
N GLN A 22 8.70 28.34 9.25
CA GLN A 22 7.40 29.00 9.29
C GLN A 22 6.72 28.99 7.90
N GLU A 23 7.48 29.25 6.84
CA GLU A 23 6.98 29.16 5.46
C GLU A 23 6.56 27.73 5.09
N LEU A 24 7.34 26.72 5.49
CA LEU A 24 6.97 25.31 5.30
C LEU A 24 5.72 24.92 6.08
N ALA A 25 5.60 25.35 7.34
CA ALA A 25 4.40 25.11 8.15
C ALA A 25 3.15 25.74 7.52
N ALA A 26 3.29 26.95 6.96
CA ALA A 26 2.20 27.66 6.29
C ALA A 26 1.80 27.02 4.96
N SER A 27 2.75 26.42 4.23
CA SER A 27 2.47 25.79 2.93
C SER A 27 1.86 24.39 3.05
N ARG A 28 2.17 23.64 4.11
CA ARG A 28 1.67 22.28 4.36
C ARG A 28 1.02 22.11 5.74
N PRO A 29 0.00 22.91 6.10
CA PRO A 29 -0.65 22.81 7.40
C PRO A 29 -1.42 21.49 7.60
N ASP A 30 -1.64 20.71 6.53
CA ASP A 30 -2.24 19.38 6.56
C ASP A 30 -1.29 18.29 7.11
N LEU A 31 0.04 18.51 7.00
CA LEU A 31 1.08 17.57 7.42
C LEU A 31 1.99 18.11 8.53
N LEU A 32 2.27 19.41 8.53
CA LEU A 32 3.29 20.03 9.38
C LEU A 32 2.65 20.90 10.47
N THR A 33 3.18 20.81 11.69
CA THR A 33 2.97 21.78 12.76
C THR A 33 4.33 22.23 13.26
N LEU A 34 4.50 23.54 13.44
CA LEU A 34 5.68 24.13 14.04
C LEU A 34 5.31 24.66 15.43
N GLU A 35 6.03 24.25 16.45
CA GLU A 35 5.87 24.75 17.81
C GLU A 35 7.22 25.00 18.48
N SER A 36 7.24 25.79 19.53
CA SER A 36 8.41 25.97 20.38
C SER A 36 8.23 25.14 21.65
N VAL A 37 9.21 24.27 21.96
CA VAL A 37 9.18 23.37 23.13
C VAL A 37 9.87 23.94 24.36
N GLY A 38 10.49 25.11 24.21
CA GLY A 38 11.27 25.82 25.23
C GLY A 38 12.11 26.92 24.59
N GLU A 39 12.98 27.52 25.39
CA GLU A 39 13.93 28.54 24.95
C GLU A 39 15.35 28.05 25.25
N SER A 40 16.32 28.46 24.43
CA SER A 40 17.74 28.26 24.68
C SER A 40 18.26 29.14 25.82
N HIS A 41 19.54 28.99 26.17
CA HIS A 41 20.19 29.81 27.19
C HIS A 41 20.08 31.33 26.91
N GLU A 42 20.22 31.76 25.66
CA GLU A 42 20.06 33.16 25.24
C GLU A 42 18.61 33.54 24.88
N GLY A 43 17.63 32.68 25.18
CA GLY A 43 16.21 32.98 24.99
C GLY A 43 15.69 32.77 23.57
N ARG A 44 16.39 32.00 22.72
CA ARG A 44 15.91 31.68 21.37
C ARG A 44 14.89 30.53 21.43
N PRO A 45 13.72 30.65 20.78
CA PRO A 45 12.77 29.54 20.70
C PRO A 45 13.39 28.25 20.15
N LEU A 46 13.18 27.14 20.85
CA LEU A 46 13.58 25.81 20.42
C LEU A 46 12.50 25.20 19.55
N TRP A 47 12.71 25.25 18.23
CA TRP A 47 11.71 24.83 17.25
C TRP A 47 11.60 23.30 17.13
N LEU A 48 10.37 22.82 17.24
CA LEU A 48 9.99 21.45 16.94
C LEU A 48 9.02 21.42 15.77
N VAL A 49 9.30 20.54 14.81
CA VAL A 49 8.45 20.22 13.68
C VAL A 49 7.75 18.89 13.94
N ILE A 50 6.42 18.90 13.91
CA ILE A 50 5.58 17.71 14.01
C ILE A 50 5.07 17.36 12.61
N LEU A 51 5.55 16.25 12.05
CA LEU A 51 5.14 15.74 10.74
C LEU A 51 4.20 14.54 10.89
N THR A 52 2.93 14.73 10.54
CA THR A 52 1.94 13.65 10.46
C THR A 52 0.70 14.13 9.70
N ARG A 53 -0.02 13.23 9.04
CA ARG A 53 -1.28 13.60 8.40
C ARG A 53 -2.36 13.84 9.45
N LYS A 54 -2.75 15.10 9.65
CA LYS A 54 -3.72 15.49 10.67
C LYS A 54 -5.11 14.88 10.43
N SER A 55 -5.48 14.60 9.18
CA SER A 55 -6.77 14.01 8.84
C SER A 55 -6.94 12.54 9.27
N THR A 56 -5.85 11.85 9.62
CA THR A 56 -5.88 10.44 10.05
C THR A 56 -5.76 10.27 11.57
N GLY A 57 -5.73 11.36 12.34
CA GLY A 57 -5.72 11.34 13.81
C GLY A 57 -4.71 12.30 14.42
N ASP A 58 -4.80 12.48 15.73
CA ASP A 58 -3.87 13.28 16.52
C ASP A 58 -2.45 12.68 16.50
N HIS A 59 -1.44 13.53 16.56
CA HIS A 59 -0.04 13.12 16.50
C HIS A 59 0.38 12.25 17.70
N LYS A 60 -0.30 12.39 18.86
CA LYS A 60 -0.07 11.61 20.09
C LYS A 60 -0.77 10.25 20.07
N ASP A 61 -1.80 10.10 19.23
CA ASP A 61 -2.54 8.84 19.06
C ASP A 61 -1.86 7.88 18.08
N LYS A 62 -0.72 8.28 17.49
CA LYS A 62 0.06 7.51 16.53
C LYS A 62 1.45 7.18 17.08
N PRO A 63 2.02 5.99 16.79
CA PRO A 63 3.44 5.71 17.06
C PRO A 63 4.35 6.78 16.45
N ALA A 64 5.48 7.08 17.09
CA ALA A 64 6.32 8.19 16.68
C ALA A 64 7.82 7.88 16.63
N LEU A 65 8.51 8.60 15.74
CA LEU A 65 9.96 8.67 15.66
C LEU A 65 10.42 10.06 16.10
N TRP A 66 11.47 10.11 16.92
CA TRP A 66 12.17 11.34 17.27
C TRP A 66 13.44 11.51 16.43
N VAL A 67 13.66 12.71 15.92
CA VAL A 67 14.86 13.11 15.17
C VAL A 67 15.32 14.49 15.67
N ASP A 68 16.59 14.64 15.99
CA ASP A 68 17.18 15.94 16.31
C ASP A 68 18.56 16.12 15.69
N GLY A 69 19.11 17.34 15.78
CA GLY A 69 20.47 17.63 15.32
C GLY A 69 21.08 18.88 15.92
N ASN A 70 22.39 19.00 15.74
CA ASN A 70 23.19 20.20 16.07
C ASN A 70 23.15 20.53 17.57
N ILE A 71 23.43 19.54 18.41
CA ILE A 71 23.62 19.70 19.86
C ILE A 71 24.97 20.34 20.20
N HIS A 72 25.99 20.14 19.37
CA HIS A 72 27.28 20.83 19.47
C HIS A 72 27.30 22.06 18.55
N ALA A 73 27.97 23.13 18.99
CA ALA A 73 27.89 24.45 18.36
C ALA A 73 28.31 24.45 16.88
N THR A 74 29.38 23.72 16.55
CA THR A 74 29.99 23.74 15.21
C THR A 74 29.45 22.67 14.25
N GLU A 75 28.53 21.80 14.68
CA GLU A 75 28.03 20.66 13.90
C GLU A 75 26.75 21.04 13.12
N VAL A 76 26.86 22.10 12.33
CA VAL A 76 25.71 22.75 11.67
C VAL A 76 25.11 21.90 10.54
N SER A 77 25.86 20.95 9.99
CA SER A 77 25.36 19.99 8.99
C SER A 77 24.26 19.08 9.54
N ALA A 78 24.27 18.82 10.86
CA ALA A 78 23.19 18.12 11.53
C ALA A 78 21.86 18.90 11.47
N SER A 79 21.90 20.24 11.55
CA SER A 79 20.69 21.05 11.32
C SER A 79 20.17 20.88 9.90
N SER A 80 21.07 20.93 8.92
CA SER A 80 20.70 20.77 7.51
C SER A 80 20.14 19.37 7.23
N ALA A 81 20.65 18.31 7.87
CA ALA A 81 20.09 16.96 7.76
C ALA A 81 18.63 16.88 8.24
N CYS A 82 18.31 17.50 9.38
CA CYS A 82 16.93 17.58 9.84
C CYS A 82 16.02 18.33 8.86
N LEU A 83 16.48 19.48 8.35
CA LEU A 83 15.74 20.26 7.34
C LEU A 83 15.52 19.47 6.05
N TYR A 84 16.53 18.74 5.59
CA TYR A 84 16.46 17.89 4.41
C TYR A 84 15.46 16.74 4.60
N VAL A 85 15.47 16.09 5.77
CA VAL A 85 14.47 15.06 6.12
C VAL A 85 13.06 15.64 6.09
N ILE A 86 12.84 16.83 6.66
CA ILE A 86 11.52 17.50 6.66
C ILE A 86 11.05 17.75 5.22
N GLN A 87 11.88 18.39 4.40
CA GLN A 87 11.57 18.72 3.01
C GLN A 87 11.30 17.44 2.19
N ASN A 88 12.17 16.44 2.32
CA ASN A 88 12.07 15.19 1.56
C ASN A 88 10.79 14.40 1.89
N LEU A 89 10.38 14.36 3.17
CA LEU A 89 9.12 13.72 3.56
C LEU A 89 7.89 14.45 3.01
N ILE A 90 7.94 15.79 2.93
CA ILE A 90 6.87 16.60 2.36
C ILE A 90 6.75 16.36 0.84
N ASP A 91 7.87 16.40 0.13
CA ASP A 91 7.90 16.34 -1.34
C ASP A 91 7.51 14.95 -1.86
N ARG A 92 7.87 13.90 -1.11
CA ARG A 92 7.62 12.51 -1.52
C ARG A 92 6.30 11.94 -1.05
N GLU A 93 5.51 12.64 -0.23
CA GLU A 93 4.27 12.09 0.33
C GLU A 93 3.27 11.64 -0.75
N ALA A 94 3.20 12.37 -1.87
CA ALA A 94 2.27 12.09 -2.95
C ALA A 94 2.74 10.98 -3.90
N THR A 95 4.05 10.72 -3.95
CA THR A 95 4.71 9.87 -4.97
C THR A 95 5.30 8.58 -4.39
N ASP A 96 5.73 8.58 -3.13
CA ASP A 96 6.25 7.40 -2.42
C ASP A 96 5.21 6.84 -1.43
N PRO A 97 4.60 5.67 -1.71
CA PRO A 97 3.63 5.04 -0.82
C PRO A 97 4.15 4.77 0.59
N ARG A 98 5.47 4.57 0.77
CA ARG A 98 6.06 4.33 2.09
C ARG A 98 6.04 5.61 2.93
N VAL A 99 6.35 6.75 2.32
CA VAL A 99 6.29 8.07 2.96
C VAL A 99 4.85 8.44 3.27
N SER A 100 3.92 8.27 2.31
CA SER A 100 2.49 8.47 2.59
C SER A 100 2.03 7.61 3.76
N HIS A 101 2.39 6.31 3.75
CA HIS A 101 1.99 5.39 4.80
C HIS A 101 2.57 5.79 6.16
N LEU A 102 3.84 6.18 6.21
CA LEU A 102 4.49 6.70 7.42
C LEU A 102 3.69 7.88 7.97
N LEU A 103 3.41 8.92 7.17
CA LEU A 103 2.70 10.11 7.63
C LEU A 103 1.22 9.85 7.98
N ASP A 104 0.58 8.89 7.31
CA ASP A 104 -0.80 8.48 7.61
C ASP A 104 -0.93 7.80 8.97
N THR A 105 0.10 7.08 9.41
CA THR A 105 -0.03 6.13 10.52
C THR A 105 0.95 6.37 11.67
N ARG A 106 1.98 7.19 11.47
CA ARG A 106 3.00 7.56 12.45
C ARG A 106 3.16 9.08 12.52
N THR A 107 3.93 9.52 13.50
CA THR A 107 4.36 10.90 13.67
C THR A 107 5.90 10.95 13.61
N VAL A 108 6.47 11.94 12.93
CA VAL A 108 7.90 12.22 13.00
C VAL A 108 8.07 13.57 13.68
N TYR A 109 8.66 13.55 14.89
CA TYR A 109 9.05 14.74 15.62
C TYR A 109 10.48 15.09 15.22
N VAL A 110 10.69 16.29 14.67
CA VAL A 110 12.00 16.74 14.23
C VAL A 110 12.36 18.04 14.94
N MET A 111 13.45 18.05 15.70
CA MET A 111 14.02 19.26 16.31
C MET A 111 15.27 19.66 15.53
N PRO A 112 15.18 20.58 14.55
CA PRO A 112 16.27 20.79 13.61
C PRO A 112 17.53 21.35 14.23
N ARG A 113 17.41 22.10 15.32
CA ARG A 113 18.57 22.69 16.00
C ARG A 113 18.37 22.67 17.50
N VAL A 114 19.10 21.77 18.17
CA VAL A 114 19.08 21.66 19.63
C VAL A 114 19.81 22.84 20.28
N ASN A 115 20.94 23.25 19.72
CA ASN A 115 21.77 24.33 20.25
C ASN A 115 21.82 25.54 19.31
N PRO A 116 20.76 26.40 19.30
CA PRO A 116 20.74 27.56 18.43
C PRO A 116 21.82 28.59 18.77
N ASP A 117 22.16 28.76 20.05
CA ASP A 117 23.07 29.82 20.49
C ASP A 117 24.52 29.55 20.05
N GLY A 118 24.99 28.32 20.25
CA GLY A 118 26.32 27.91 19.79
C GLY A 118 26.46 27.94 18.27
N ALA A 119 25.42 27.50 17.55
CA ALA A 119 25.41 27.55 16.08
C ALA A 119 25.44 28.98 15.54
N GLU A 120 24.77 29.93 16.21
CA GLU A 120 24.83 31.35 15.85
C GLU A 120 26.22 31.96 16.06
N LEU A 121 27.00 31.48 17.02
CA LEU A 121 28.39 31.92 17.15
C LEU A 121 29.29 31.29 16.08
N ALA A 122 29.08 30.01 15.76
CA ALA A 122 29.90 29.30 14.78
C ALA A 122 29.69 29.81 13.34
N LEU A 123 28.49 30.29 13.00
CA LEU A 123 28.15 30.77 11.65
C LEU A 123 28.32 32.29 11.48
N ALA A 124 28.92 32.99 12.44
CA ALA A 124 29.01 34.46 12.39
C ALA A 124 30.09 34.89 11.38
N ASP A 125 29.97 36.13 10.86
CA ASP A 125 30.98 36.69 9.94
C ASP A 125 32.38 36.69 10.58
N SER A 126 32.44 36.90 11.89
CA SER A 126 33.60 36.61 12.73
C SER A 126 33.21 35.45 13.66
N PRO A 127 33.57 34.20 13.30
CA PRO A 127 33.06 33.02 13.98
C PRO A 127 33.67 32.86 15.38
N SER A 128 32.96 32.20 16.28
CA SER A 128 33.50 31.74 17.55
C SER A 128 33.18 30.26 17.75
N PHE A 129 34.24 29.44 17.88
CA PHE A 129 34.11 28.00 17.98
C PHE A 129 34.10 27.55 19.44
N LEU A 130 32.89 27.33 19.94
CA LEU A 130 32.66 26.67 21.22
C LEU A 130 32.47 25.17 21.04
N ARG A 131 32.65 24.40 22.12
CA ARG A 131 32.32 22.99 22.10
C ARG A 131 30.81 22.77 21.96
N SER A 132 30.02 23.42 22.82
CA SER A 132 28.56 23.24 22.85
C SER A 132 27.86 24.46 23.45
N SER A 133 27.68 24.56 24.77
CA SER A 133 26.89 25.65 25.37
C SER A 133 27.64 26.98 25.42
N VAL A 134 26.89 28.08 25.31
CA VAL A 134 27.37 29.46 25.52
C VAL A 134 27.45 29.85 26.99
N ARG A 135 26.86 29.05 27.87
CA ARG A 135 26.82 29.29 29.31
C ARG A 135 28.23 29.28 29.91
N GLU A 136 28.49 30.26 30.78
CA GLU A 136 29.68 30.25 31.64
C GLU A 136 29.63 29.10 32.64
N TYR A 137 30.55 28.15 32.50
CA TYR A 137 30.65 26.92 33.25
C TYR A 137 32.03 26.25 33.04
N PRO A 138 32.66 25.63 34.08
CA PRO A 138 32.14 25.41 35.44
C PRO A 138 32.23 26.63 36.36
N PHE A 139 33.06 27.60 35.99
CA PHE A 139 33.24 28.84 36.73
C PHE A 139 33.05 30.05 35.80
N SER A 140 32.68 31.18 36.38
CA SER A 140 32.38 32.41 35.63
C SER A 140 33.57 33.36 35.53
N GLU A 141 34.73 33.04 36.11
CA GLU A 141 35.91 33.88 35.94
C GLU A 141 36.39 33.85 34.48
N GLU A 142 36.73 35.03 33.96
CA GLU A 142 37.40 35.15 32.67
C GLU A 142 38.83 34.63 32.77
N ALA A 143 39.37 34.14 31.64
CA ALA A 143 40.77 33.78 31.56
C ALA A 143 41.65 35.02 31.80
N ILE A 144 42.53 34.93 32.80
CA ILE A 144 43.46 36.01 33.14
C ILE A 144 44.58 36.11 32.10
N GLU A 145 45.06 34.96 31.63
CA GLU A 145 46.16 34.86 30.67
C GLU A 145 45.98 33.64 29.75
N GLY A 146 46.67 33.66 28.62
CA GLY A 146 46.75 32.55 27.67
C GLY A 146 46.16 32.84 26.30
N LEU A 147 46.44 31.97 25.34
CA LEU A 147 46.00 32.10 23.95
C LEU A 147 44.51 31.76 23.81
N THR A 148 43.70 32.70 23.33
CA THR A 148 42.30 32.50 22.94
C THR A 148 42.21 31.95 21.52
N THR A 149 41.00 31.60 21.08
CA THR A 149 40.72 31.23 19.70
C THR A 149 39.81 32.28 19.08
N GLU A 150 40.31 33.00 18.09
CA GLU A 150 39.59 34.06 17.36
C GLU A 150 40.19 34.25 15.96
N ASP A 151 39.41 34.77 15.03
CA ASP A 151 39.87 35.20 13.70
C ASP A 151 40.67 36.51 13.87
N ILE A 152 42.00 36.42 13.85
CA ILE A 152 42.88 37.58 14.11
C ILE A 152 43.27 38.32 12.84
N ASN A 153 43.16 37.66 11.68
CA ASN A 153 43.51 38.25 10.40
C ASN A 153 42.29 38.87 9.68
N GLY A 154 41.07 38.59 10.16
CA GLY A 154 39.80 39.13 9.67
C GLY A 154 39.33 38.50 8.36
N ASP A 155 39.75 37.27 8.05
CA ASP A 155 39.39 36.58 6.81
C ASP A 155 38.07 35.78 6.89
N GLY A 156 37.43 35.78 8.06
CA GLY A 156 36.18 35.07 8.34
C GLY A 156 36.37 33.58 8.66
N MET A 157 37.60 33.13 8.82
CA MET A 157 37.95 31.76 9.20
C MET A 157 38.77 31.77 10.50
N ILE A 158 38.79 30.62 11.17
CA ILE A 158 39.71 30.36 12.27
C ILE A 158 40.52 29.15 11.83
N LEU A 159 41.78 29.41 11.47
CA LEU A 159 42.73 28.39 11.04
C LEU A 159 43.69 28.04 12.19
N SER A 160 44.87 27.54 11.84
CA SER A 160 45.97 27.34 12.78
C SER A 160 47.05 28.40 12.58
N MET A 161 47.76 28.70 13.65
CA MET A 161 49.04 29.40 13.61
C MET A 161 50.19 28.40 13.79
N ARG A 162 51.29 28.59 13.06
CA ARG A 162 52.56 27.95 13.40
C ARG A 162 53.59 29.00 13.80
N LEU A 163 54.29 28.72 14.89
CA LEU A 163 55.36 29.54 15.46
C LEU A 163 56.65 28.72 15.42
N GLU A 164 57.71 29.28 14.85
CA GLU A 164 59.03 28.65 14.87
C GLU A 164 59.54 28.56 16.32
N ASP A 165 59.88 27.36 16.76
CA ASP A 165 60.37 27.08 18.10
C ASP A 165 61.37 25.91 18.03
N PRO A 166 62.62 26.05 18.49
CA PRO A 166 63.61 24.96 18.50
C PRO A 166 63.16 23.67 19.20
N ASN A 167 62.18 23.76 20.10
CA ASN A 167 61.57 22.65 20.82
C ASN A 167 60.15 22.31 20.32
N GLY A 168 59.73 22.86 19.17
CA GLY A 168 58.45 22.58 18.53
C GLY A 168 58.34 21.12 18.08
N PRO A 169 57.20 20.44 18.28
CA PRO A 169 57.06 19.01 17.95
C PRO A 169 56.84 18.73 16.46
N TRP A 170 56.74 19.76 15.62
CA TRP A 170 56.41 19.63 14.20
C TRP A 170 57.56 20.10 13.32
N LYS A 171 57.77 19.44 12.18
CA LYS A 171 58.63 19.89 11.10
C LYS A 171 57.85 19.90 9.78
N VAL A 172 58.34 20.65 8.79
CA VAL A 172 57.75 20.65 7.45
C VAL A 172 57.95 19.28 6.81
N SER A 173 56.92 18.78 6.12
CA SER A 173 57.00 17.56 5.33
C SER A 173 58.01 17.71 4.19
N ASP A 174 58.84 16.68 3.98
CA ASP A 174 59.74 16.62 2.83
C ASP A 174 58.98 16.30 1.53
N GLN A 175 57.74 15.82 1.63
CA GLN A 175 56.90 15.42 0.49
C GLN A 175 56.03 16.57 -0.04
N ASP A 176 55.45 17.39 0.85
CA ASP A 176 54.71 18.60 0.48
C ASP A 176 54.92 19.70 1.54
N PRO A 177 55.52 20.86 1.19
CA PRO A 177 55.89 21.89 2.15
C PRO A 177 54.70 22.56 2.85
N ARG A 178 53.46 22.31 2.40
CA ARG A 178 52.24 22.75 3.07
C ARG A 178 52.02 21.97 4.37
N LEU A 179 52.35 20.67 4.41
CA LEU A 179 52.06 19.81 5.55
C LEU A 179 53.12 19.91 6.66
N LEU A 180 52.68 19.58 7.87
CA LEU A 180 53.54 19.42 9.04
C LEU A 180 53.49 17.97 9.49
N VAL A 181 54.67 17.38 9.69
CA VAL A 181 54.81 16.02 10.24
C VAL A 181 55.41 16.07 11.63
N ARG A 182 55.04 15.09 12.47
CA ARG A 182 55.61 14.97 13.81
C ARG A 182 57.11 14.70 13.70
N ARG A 183 57.89 15.42 14.50
CA ARG A 183 59.34 15.20 14.55
C ARG A 183 59.68 13.91 15.30
N GLU A 184 60.79 13.30 14.89
CA GLU A 184 61.39 12.15 15.55
C GLU A 184 62.44 12.56 16.57
N ALA A 185 62.79 11.64 17.48
CA ALA A 185 63.76 11.90 18.55
C ALA A 185 65.18 12.22 18.03
N TRP A 186 65.49 11.88 16.77
CA TRP A 186 66.76 12.16 16.10
C TRP A 186 66.73 13.36 15.14
N ASP A 187 65.60 14.06 15.04
CA ASP A 187 65.55 15.34 14.31
C ASP A 187 66.19 16.42 15.19
N LEU A 188 67.48 16.71 14.95
CA LEU A 188 68.28 17.65 15.76
C LEU A 188 68.35 19.06 15.18
N ASP A 189 68.18 19.19 13.86
CA ASP A 189 68.32 20.44 13.12
C ASP A 189 66.95 20.91 12.57
N GLY A 190 66.56 22.14 12.90
CA GLY A 190 65.29 22.75 12.49
C GLY A 190 65.29 23.36 11.07
N PRO A 191 64.26 24.17 10.71
CA PRO A 191 63.29 24.78 11.62
C PRO A 191 62.24 23.80 12.14
N PHE A 192 61.84 24.01 13.39
CA PHE A 192 60.76 23.27 14.05
C PHE A 192 59.65 24.23 14.46
N TYR A 193 58.43 23.72 14.58
CA TYR A 193 57.24 24.53 14.77
C TYR A 193 56.39 24.05 15.94
N ARG A 194 55.78 24.99 16.66
CA ARG A 194 54.58 24.77 17.46
C ARG A 194 53.37 25.16 16.64
N VAL A 195 52.37 24.29 16.61
CA VAL A 195 51.05 24.59 16.04
C VAL A 195 50.12 25.01 17.16
N LEU A 196 49.45 26.13 16.97
CA LEU A 196 48.57 26.80 17.92
C LEU A 196 47.23 27.11 17.22
N PRO A 197 46.11 27.21 17.94
CA PRO A 197 44.89 27.76 17.33
C PRO A 197 45.15 29.21 16.92
N GLU A 198 44.53 29.65 15.83
CA GLU A 198 44.47 31.08 15.52
C GLU A 198 43.74 31.83 16.63
N GLY A 199 44.32 32.94 17.08
CA GLY A 199 43.76 33.73 18.16
C GLY A 199 44.79 34.63 18.84
N ARG A 200 44.41 35.22 19.96
CA ARG A 200 45.16 36.28 20.65
C ARG A 200 45.58 35.87 22.05
N TYR A 201 46.79 36.26 22.44
CA TYR A 201 47.25 36.03 23.81
C TYR A 201 46.64 37.07 24.77
N LEU A 202 45.86 36.62 25.76
CA LEU A 202 45.36 37.44 26.86
C LEU A 202 46.45 37.68 27.90
N GLY A 203 46.53 38.92 28.40
CA GLY A 203 47.59 39.34 29.31
C GLY A 203 48.92 39.64 28.62
N ASP A 204 49.97 39.83 29.41
CA ASP A 204 51.32 40.10 28.93
C ASP A 204 52.07 38.77 28.76
N TRP A 205 52.26 38.32 27.51
CA TRP A 205 53.10 37.16 27.24
C TRP A 205 54.56 37.48 27.60
N ASP A 206 55.19 36.62 28.38
CA ASP A 206 56.56 36.79 28.89
C ASP A 206 57.65 36.51 27.84
N GLY A 207 57.25 36.14 26.62
CA GLY A 207 58.15 35.74 25.54
C GLY A 207 58.68 34.30 25.65
N SER A 208 58.19 33.50 26.60
CA SER A 208 58.71 32.15 26.87
C SER A 208 57.64 31.08 27.10
N THR A 209 56.66 31.34 27.97
CA THR A 209 55.70 30.35 28.43
C THR A 209 54.37 30.56 27.71
N LEU A 210 53.98 29.59 26.88
CA LEU A 210 52.76 29.67 26.09
C LEU A 210 51.72 28.68 26.63
N ASN A 211 50.63 29.22 27.16
CA ASN A 211 49.49 28.46 27.65
C ASN A 211 48.24 28.79 26.84
N LEU A 212 47.30 27.85 26.74
CA LEU A 212 45.97 28.15 26.21
C LEU A 212 45.13 28.83 27.29
N ALA A 213 44.33 29.82 26.89
CA ALA A 213 43.40 30.48 27.78
C ALA A 213 42.42 29.45 28.37
N ALA A 214 42.17 29.56 29.68
CA ALA A 214 41.17 28.73 30.34
C ALA A 214 39.79 29.00 29.72
N ARG A 215 39.12 27.97 29.21
CA ARG A 215 37.79 28.11 28.65
C ARG A 215 36.79 28.20 29.81
N ASN A 216 35.99 29.26 29.88
CA ASN A 216 34.91 29.36 30.87
C ASN A 216 33.55 28.94 30.29
N ARG A 217 33.48 28.40 29.06
CA ARG A 217 32.25 27.91 28.41
C ARG A 217 32.45 26.46 27.95
N GLN A 218 32.61 25.56 28.92
CA GLN A 218 33.03 24.16 28.68
C GLN A 218 31.89 23.15 28.70
N LEU A 219 30.66 23.57 28.99
CA LEU A 219 29.54 22.65 29.12
C LEU A 219 29.22 22.02 27.76
N ASP A 220 29.22 20.67 27.73
CA ASP A 220 28.85 19.83 26.61
C ASP A 220 27.42 19.30 26.79
N LEU A 221 26.47 19.80 25.98
CA LEU A 221 25.07 19.39 26.04
C LEU A 221 24.90 17.87 25.87
N ASN A 222 25.78 17.21 25.11
CA ASN A 222 25.78 15.76 24.92
C ASN A 222 26.42 14.98 26.10
N ARG A 223 26.67 15.65 27.23
CA ARG A 223 27.00 15.06 28.54
C ARG A 223 25.96 15.36 29.61
N ASN A 224 24.91 16.13 29.26
CA ASN A 224 23.92 16.63 30.20
C ASN A 224 22.68 15.72 30.33
N PHE A 225 22.64 14.56 29.66
CA PHE A 225 21.51 13.64 29.76
C PHE A 225 21.52 12.81 31.05
N PRO A 226 20.35 12.39 31.59
CA PRO A 226 20.27 11.73 32.89
C PRO A 226 21.00 10.39 33.04
N ALA A 227 21.10 9.57 31.99
CA ALA A 227 21.67 8.23 32.14
C ALA A 227 23.20 8.28 32.31
N PHE A 228 23.65 7.65 33.40
CA PHE A 228 25.07 7.57 33.79
C PHE A 228 25.75 8.93 33.98
N TRP A 229 24.99 10.02 34.10
CA TRP A 229 25.52 11.37 34.33
C TRP A 229 26.49 11.40 35.51
N THR A 230 27.56 12.18 35.41
CA THR A 230 28.57 12.33 36.46
C THR A 230 29.10 13.76 36.55
N THR A 231 29.82 14.07 37.62
CA THR A 231 30.34 15.40 37.94
C THR A 231 31.66 15.72 37.21
N GLU A 232 32.06 17.00 37.22
CA GLU A 232 33.28 17.52 36.57
C GLU A 232 34.57 16.77 36.92
N GLY A 233 34.67 16.20 38.14
CA GLY A 233 35.84 15.44 38.57
C GLY A 233 36.02 14.11 37.85
N GLU A 234 34.93 13.54 37.31
CA GLU A 234 34.96 12.30 36.54
C GLU A 234 34.90 12.57 35.03
N GLN A 235 34.03 13.48 34.60
CA GLN A 235 33.86 13.86 33.21
C GLN A 235 33.59 15.38 33.11
N PRO A 236 34.47 16.16 32.47
CA PRO A 236 34.29 17.60 32.37
C PRO A 236 33.13 17.96 31.43
N GLY A 237 32.49 19.10 31.72
CA GLY A 237 31.46 19.71 30.88
C GLY A 237 30.06 19.08 31.02
N ALA A 238 29.82 18.25 32.04
CA ALA A 238 28.53 17.57 32.22
C ALA A 238 27.42 18.48 32.78
N GLY A 239 27.79 19.68 33.25
CA GLY A 239 26.91 20.59 33.96
C GLY A 239 26.83 20.28 35.47
N PRO A 240 26.11 21.10 36.26
CA PRO A 240 26.01 20.90 37.72
C PRO A 240 25.08 19.75 38.13
N TYR A 241 24.14 19.36 37.27
CA TYR A 241 23.21 18.23 37.42
C TYR A 241 22.67 17.84 36.04
N PRO A 242 22.14 16.62 35.82
CA PRO A 242 21.57 16.28 34.51
C PRO A 242 20.40 17.20 34.17
N THR A 243 20.26 17.54 32.89
CA THR A 243 19.26 18.50 32.38
C THR A 243 19.36 19.89 33.00
N SER A 244 20.57 20.32 33.36
CA SER A 244 20.82 21.68 33.85
C SER A 244 20.75 22.74 32.75
N GLU A 245 20.93 22.33 31.49
CA GLU A 245 20.83 23.23 30.34
C GLU A 245 19.41 23.24 29.78
N PRO A 246 18.86 24.43 29.48
CA PRO A 246 17.47 24.56 29.07
C PRO A 246 17.16 23.83 27.76
N GLU A 247 18.12 23.71 26.84
CA GLU A 247 17.99 22.95 25.59
C GLU A 247 17.75 21.46 25.84
N VAL A 248 18.61 20.85 26.65
CA VAL A 248 18.51 19.42 27.00
C VAL A 248 17.29 19.18 27.90
N ALA A 249 16.99 20.11 28.81
CA ALA A 249 15.79 20.03 29.66
C ALA A 249 14.50 20.06 28.83
N ALA A 250 14.40 20.94 27.82
CA ALA A 250 13.25 21.02 26.93
C ALA A 250 13.07 19.74 26.11
N LEU A 251 14.16 19.21 25.54
CA LEU A 251 14.16 17.95 24.79
C LEU A 251 13.74 16.77 25.68
N VAL A 252 14.36 16.62 26.86
CA VAL A 252 14.02 15.54 27.80
C VAL A 252 12.57 15.64 28.25
N LYS A 253 12.08 16.84 28.57
CA LYS A 253 10.68 17.08 28.94
C LYS A 253 9.74 16.69 27.80
N PHE A 254 10.01 17.13 26.57
CA PHE A 254 9.16 16.80 25.44
C PHE A 254 9.10 15.28 25.22
N ILE A 255 10.24 14.60 25.11
CA ILE A 255 10.27 13.16 24.82
C ILE A 255 9.57 12.36 25.92
N THR A 256 9.75 12.73 27.20
CA THR A 256 9.10 12.03 28.32
C THR A 256 7.59 12.28 28.39
N GLU A 257 7.11 13.46 27.95
CA GLU A 257 5.69 13.78 27.84
C GLU A 257 5.02 13.13 26.60
N HIS A 258 5.79 12.55 25.68
CA HIS A 258 5.33 11.91 24.44
C HIS A 258 5.69 10.42 24.41
N PRO A 259 5.00 9.58 25.22
CA PRO A 259 5.30 8.16 25.35
C PRO A 259 4.99 7.35 24.07
N ASN A 260 4.48 8.00 23.02
CA ASN A 260 4.29 7.44 21.70
C ASN A 260 5.57 7.36 20.86
N ILE A 261 6.68 7.96 21.32
CA ILE A 261 8.00 7.82 20.70
C ILE A 261 8.51 6.38 20.90
N CYS A 262 8.92 5.77 19.80
CA CYS A 262 9.39 4.38 19.72
C CYS A 262 10.91 4.30 19.45
N HIS A 263 11.49 5.33 18.83
CA HIS A 263 12.89 5.43 18.41
C HIS A 263 13.38 6.87 18.51
N GLY A 264 14.68 7.07 18.69
CA GLY A 264 15.33 8.38 18.61
C GLY A 264 16.59 8.37 17.77
N ILE A 265 16.80 9.42 16.98
CA ILE A 265 17.98 9.63 16.16
C ILE A 265 18.49 11.06 16.40
N SER A 266 19.76 11.19 16.78
CA SER A 266 20.41 12.49 16.95
C SER A 266 21.55 12.64 15.93
N PHE A 267 21.47 13.66 15.08
CA PHE A 267 22.48 13.97 14.09
C PHE A 267 23.62 14.80 14.71
N HIS A 268 24.84 14.31 14.49
CA HIS A 268 26.13 14.80 14.97
C HIS A 268 27.12 14.89 13.80
N THR A 269 28.34 15.35 14.06
CA THR A 269 29.42 15.43 13.07
C THR A 269 30.79 15.35 13.75
N TYR A 270 31.79 14.57 13.31
CA TYR A 270 31.92 13.79 12.08
C TYR A 270 32.62 12.47 12.30
N SER A 271 32.35 11.50 11.41
CA SER A 271 33.05 10.20 11.28
C SER A 271 32.50 9.37 10.12
N GLY A 272 31.26 9.62 9.71
CA GLY A 272 30.56 8.89 8.67
C GLY A 272 30.02 7.55 9.16
N VAL A 273 29.50 7.47 10.40
CA VAL A 273 29.06 6.23 11.08
C VAL A 273 27.72 6.38 11.81
N LEU A 274 27.06 5.25 12.09
CA LEU A 274 25.85 5.14 12.92
C LEU A 274 26.23 4.51 14.27
N LEU A 275 26.03 5.23 15.37
CA LEU A 275 26.40 4.82 16.72
C LEU A 275 25.17 4.34 17.50
N ARG A 276 25.28 3.15 18.12
CA ARG A 276 24.29 2.62 19.06
C ARG A 276 24.77 2.71 20.51
N ALA A 277 23.83 2.71 21.45
CA ALA A 277 24.11 2.40 22.84
C ALA A 277 24.72 0.98 22.95
N TYR A 278 25.43 0.62 24.04
CA TYR A 278 25.83 1.49 25.14
C TYR A 278 27.15 2.20 24.82
N SER A 279 27.35 3.37 25.44
CA SER A 279 28.65 4.06 25.44
C SER A 279 29.52 3.71 26.65
N THR A 280 28.94 3.02 27.63
CA THR A 280 29.51 2.72 28.95
C THR A 280 29.82 1.25 29.16
N ASP A 281 29.09 0.36 28.50
CA ASP A 281 29.13 -1.09 28.67
C ASP A 281 29.24 -1.80 27.31
N PRO A 282 29.80 -3.01 27.26
CA PRO A 282 29.93 -3.78 26.03
C PRO A 282 28.57 -4.33 25.55
N ASP A 283 28.52 -4.81 24.30
CA ASP A 283 27.28 -5.29 23.67
C ASP A 283 26.66 -6.49 24.43
N GLU A 284 27.45 -7.29 25.16
CA GLU A 284 26.96 -8.39 26.00
C GLU A 284 26.09 -7.92 27.19
N ALA A 285 26.09 -6.62 27.51
CA ALA A 285 25.21 -6.06 28.53
C ALA A 285 23.75 -5.93 28.06
N PHE A 286 23.49 -6.02 26.75
CA PHE A 286 22.12 -6.00 26.21
C PHE A 286 21.40 -7.34 26.46
N PRO A 287 20.06 -7.31 26.69
CA PRO A 287 19.21 -8.44 26.34
C PRO A 287 19.50 -8.87 24.89
N SER A 288 19.71 -10.16 24.66
CA SER A 288 20.17 -10.66 23.35
C SER A 288 19.22 -10.27 22.23
N GLU A 289 17.92 -10.30 22.49
CA GLU A 289 16.86 -9.90 21.56
C GLU A 289 16.93 -8.42 21.16
N ASP A 290 17.29 -7.54 22.10
CA ASP A 290 17.46 -6.12 21.83
C ASP A 290 18.72 -5.87 21.01
N LEU A 291 19.82 -6.57 21.31
CA LEU A 291 21.06 -6.48 20.53
C LEU A 291 20.85 -6.93 19.08
N TRP A 292 20.15 -8.06 18.86
CA TRP A 292 19.86 -8.54 17.51
C TRP A 292 18.99 -7.56 16.74
N ALA A 293 18.01 -6.92 17.39
CA ALA A 293 17.21 -5.87 16.78
C ALA A 293 18.07 -4.64 16.43
N TYR A 294 18.95 -4.20 17.35
CA TYR A 294 19.91 -3.11 17.09
C TYR A 294 20.82 -3.41 15.90
N GLN A 295 21.35 -4.63 15.82
CA GLN A 295 22.18 -5.08 14.71
C GLN A 295 21.40 -5.04 13.39
N HIS A 296 20.19 -5.61 13.34
CA HIS A 296 19.36 -5.58 12.13
C HIS A 296 19.03 -4.16 11.66
N LEU A 297 18.60 -3.29 12.58
CA LEU A 297 18.32 -1.89 12.28
C LEU A 297 19.59 -1.16 11.80
N GLY A 298 20.74 -1.50 12.38
CA GLY A 298 22.06 -1.03 11.97
C GLY A 298 22.41 -1.46 10.55
N GLU A 299 22.30 -2.75 10.22
CA GLU A 299 22.57 -3.30 8.88
C GLU A 299 21.72 -2.64 7.80
N MET A 300 20.44 -2.39 8.10
CA MET A 300 19.57 -1.63 7.21
C MET A 300 19.98 -0.17 7.10
N GLY A 301 20.48 0.43 8.20
CA GLY A 301 21.13 1.74 8.19
C GLY A 301 22.34 1.79 7.27
N GLU A 302 23.25 0.81 7.34
CA GLU A 302 24.41 0.74 6.46
C GLU A 302 24.01 0.64 4.99
N LYS A 303 23.03 -0.22 4.70
CA LYS A 303 22.53 -0.41 3.34
C LYS A 303 21.91 0.85 2.74
N LEU A 304 21.18 1.63 3.55
CA LEU A 304 20.44 2.80 3.07
C LEU A 304 21.28 4.07 3.04
N THR A 305 22.19 4.24 4.01
CA THR A 305 22.98 5.47 4.16
C THR A 305 24.40 5.35 3.59
N GLY A 306 24.92 4.12 3.52
CA GLY A 306 26.33 3.83 3.27
C GLY A 306 27.23 4.00 4.51
N TYR A 307 26.66 4.29 5.68
CA TYR A 307 27.41 4.46 6.92
C TYR A 307 27.42 3.19 7.75
N PRO A 308 28.60 2.70 8.19
CA PRO A 308 28.65 1.52 9.03
C PRO A 308 28.02 1.79 10.41
N ALA A 309 27.38 0.77 10.96
CA ALA A 309 26.69 0.80 12.24
C ALA A 309 27.54 0.11 13.32
N ILE A 310 28.10 0.89 14.24
CA ILE A 310 29.11 0.43 15.19
C ILE A 310 28.69 0.61 16.66
N SER A 311 29.34 -0.14 17.55
CA SER A 311 29.14 -0.01 19.00
C SER A 311 29.93 1.18 19.52
N THR A 312 29.26 2.06 20.28
CA THR A 312 29.94 3.22 20.86
C THR A 312 31.02 2.79 21.86
N PHE A 313 30.76 1.72 22.62
CA PHE A 313 31.74 1.17 23.55
C PHE A 313 32.87 0.42 22.84
N GLU A 314 32.59 -0.54 21.96
CA GLU A 314 33.67 -1.37 21.39
C GLU A 314 34.54 -0.61 20.38
N ASP A 315 33.93 0.22 19.54
CA ASP A 315 34.58 0.74 18.33
C ASP A 315 34.77 2.28 18.35
N PHE A 316 34.11 3.01 19.27
CA PHE A 316 34.11 4.49 19.30
C PHE A 316 34.55 5.09 20.65
N ARG A 317 35.57 4.51 21.30
CA ARG A 317 36.15 5.03 22.56
C ARG A 317 37.44 5.83 22.37
N TYR A 318 37.45 7.09 22.80
CA TYR A 318 38.63 7.96 22.79
C TYR A 318 39.78 7.53 23.71
N HIS A 319 39.58 6.59 24.63
CA HIS A 319 40.63 6.04 25.48
C HIS A 319 40.18 4.67 26.03
N PRO A 320 41.02 3.61 26.01
CA PRO A 320 40.60 2.26 26.43
C PRO A 320 40.06 2.15 27.86
N LYS A 321 40.44 3.09 28.74
CA LYS A 321 40.01 3.14 30.15
C LYS A 321 38.97 4.23 30.46
N LYS A 322 38.47 4.96 29.47
CA LYS A 322 37.45 6.00 29.68
C LYS A 322 36.24 5.69 28.81
N VAL A 323 35.06 5.96 29.36
CA VAL A 323 33.78 5.80 28.68
C VAL A 323 33.03 7.12 28.64
N ILE A 324 32.13 7.26 27.68
CA ILE A 324 31.31 8.46 27.52
C ILE A 324 30.04 8.28 28.34
N ARG A 325 29.67 9.30 29.13
CA ARG A 325 28.52 9.28 30.05
C ARG A 325 27.60 10.47 29.82
N GLY A 326 26.31 10.32 30.15
CA GLY A 326 25.34 11.42 30.06
C GLY A 326 24.96 11.80 28.63
N ASN A 327 24.95 10.83 27.70
CA ASN A 327 24.60 11.05 26.29
C ASN A 327 23.14 10.63 25.97
N PHE A 328 22.65 11.06 24.80
CA PHE A 328 21.29 10.83 24.33
C PHE A 328 20.93 9.34 24.18
N VAL A 329 21.78 8.54 23.52
CA VAL A 329 21.43 7.14 23.18
C VAL A 329 21.36 6.24 24.40
N ASP A 330 22.28 6.41 25.35
CA ASP A 330 22.26 5.67 26.61
C ASP A 330 21.01 6.05 27.41
N TRP A 331 20.60 7.33 27.40
CA TRP A 331 19.39 7.76 28.10
C TRP A 331 18.11 7.19 27.47
N MET A 332 17.98 7.25 26.13
CA MET A 332 16.85 6.68 25.40
C MET A 332 16.68 5.18 25.70
N TYR A 333 17.78 4.43 25.72
CA TYR A 333 17.71 3.00 25.99
C TYR A 333 17.55 2.71 27.49
N GLN A 334 18.42 3.24 28.36
CA GLN A 334 18.47 2.89 29.77
C GLN A 334 17.24 3.35 30.57
N HIS A 335 16.71 4.53 30.30
CA HIS A 335 15.60 5.11 31.08
C HIS A 335 14.26 4.98 30.39
N LEU A 336 14.23 4.91 29.05
CA LEU A 336 12.99 4.83 28.29
C LEU A 336 12.79 3.47 27.61
N GLY A 337 13.81 2.61 27.50
CA GLY A 337 13.70 1.35 26.79
C GLY A 337 13.36 1.55 25.31
N LEU A 338 13.99 2.55 24.68
CA LEU A 338 13.82 2.91 23.28
C LEU A 338 15.14 2.73 22.53
N PHE A 339 15.08 2.37 21.25
CA PHE A 339 16.28 2.36 20.42
C PHE A 339 16.71 3.80 20.12
N GLY A 340 17.90 4.18 20.58
CA GLY A 340 18.57 5.44 20.26
C GLY A 340 19.74 5.25 19.30
N TRP A 341 19.91 6.19 18.37
CA TRP A 341 21.05 6.28 17.44
C TRP A 341 21.66 7.68 17.47
N VAL A 342 22.99 7.75 17.38
CA VAL A 342 23.71 8.97 17.00
C VAL A 342 24.28 8.76 15.60
N VAL A 343 24.17 9.76 14.75
CA VAL A 343 24.71 9.72 13.38
C VAL A 343 25.83 10.73 13.29
N GLU A 344 27.06 10.26 13.12
CA GLU A 344 28.20 11.13 12.85
C GLU A 344 28.26 11.40 11.35
N ILE A 345 27.62 12.48 10.89
CA ILE A 345 27.59 12.89 9.48
C ILE A 345 29.00 13.19 9.00
N TRP A 346 29.28 13.03 7.71
CA TRP A 346 30.49 13.45 7.03
C TRP A 346 31.77 12.71 7.45
N SER A 347 32.68 12.51 6.50
CA SER A 347 34.02 11.99 6.81
C SER A 347 34.99 12.31 5.67
N PRO A 348 35.91 13.27 5.86
CA PRO A 348 36.91 13.59 4.83
C PRO A 348 37.82 12.38 4.54
N HIS A 349 38.09 11.53 5.54
CA HIS A 349 38.83 10.27 5.36
C HIS A 349 38.17 9.35 4.34
N ARG A 350 36.84 9.25 4.36
CA ARG A 350 36.09 8.44 3.38
C ARG A 350 36.18 9.06 1.99
N GLU A 351 36.09 10.38 1.90
CA GLU A 351 36.18 11.09 0.62
C GLU A 351 37.59 11.03 0.02
N ALA A 352 38.63 10.97 0.85
CA ALA A 352 40.01 10.76 0.45
C ALA A 352 40.36 9.29 0.18
N GLY A 353 39.41 8.36 0.33
CA GLY A 353 39.60 6.93 0.07
C GLY A 353 40.34 6.15 1.17
N LEU A 354 40.62 6.77 2.32
CA LEU A 354 41.39 6.17 3.42
C LEU A 354 40.65 5.03 4.13
N THR A 355 39.34 4.95 3.94
CA THR A 355 38.51 3.90 4.55
C THR A 355 38.19 2.76 3.58
N GLU A 356 38.81 2.71 2.39
CA GLU A 356 38.59 1.60 1.45
C GLU A 356 39.12 0.27 2.02
N GLY A 357 38.30 -0.79 1.94
CA GLY A 357 38.64 -2.10 2.51
C GLY A 357 38.47 -2.19 4.03
N PHE A 358 38.12 -1.10 4.71
CA PHE A 358 37.73 -1.14 6.12
C PHE A 358 36.36 -1.80 6.27
N ASP A 359 36.37 -3.00 6.84
CA ASP A 359 35.17 -3.73 7.25
C ASP A 359 35.15 -3.80 8.78
N LEU A 360 34.23 -3.03 9.37
CA LEU A 360 34.06 -2.95 10.81
C LEU A 360 33.52 -4.25 11.42
N ARG A 361 32.83 -5.10 10.64
CA ARG A 361 32.25 -6.36 11.13
C ARG A 361 33.31 -7.42 11.37
N THR A 362 34.28 -7.51 10.47
CA THR A 362 35.45 -8.39 10.60
C THR A 362 36.58 -7.74 11.39
N LYS A 363 36.45 -6.43 11.70
CA LYS A 363 37.55 -5.57 12.14
C LYS A 363 38.74 -5.65 11.17
N SER A 364 38.51 -5.94 9.88
CA SER A 364 39.54 -6.08 8.86
C SER A 364 39.81 -4.77 8.13
N GLY A 365 41.06 -4.57 7.72
CA GLY A 365 41.57 -3.29 7.25
C GLY A 365 42.29 -2.53 8.37
N ASP A 366 43.20 -1.63 7.98
CA ASP A 366 44.12 -0.97 8.92
C ASP A 366 43.56 0.33 9.51
N PHE A 367 42.52 0.93 8.92
CA PHE A 367 42.01 2.25 9.32
C PHE A 367 41.18 2.18 10.61
N ARG A 368 41.60 2.89 11.67
CA ARG A 368 40.88 2.98 12.95
C ARG A 368 40.59 4.45 13.26
N PHE A 369 39.33 4.89 13.11
CA PHE A 369 38.98 6.31 13.15
C PHE A 369 39.53 7.06 14.37
N ILE A 370 39.36 6.53 15.60
CA ILE A 370 39.88 7.17 16.81
C ILE A 370 41.43 7.12 16.88
N ASP A 371 42.02 6.02 16.44
CA ASP A 371 43.48 5.85 16.52
C ASP A 371 44.21 6.68 15.46
N TRP A 372 43.56 6.97 14.32
CA TRP A 372 44.11 7.83 13.26
C TRP A 372 44.53 9.20 13.81
N TYR A 373 43.73 9.81 14.69
CA TYR A 373 44.10 11.08 15.33
C TYR A 373 45.26 10.98 16.33
N ARG A 374 45.59 9.76 16.79
CA ARG A 374 46.74 9.54 17.68
C ARG A 374 47.99 9.28 16.86
N GLU A 375 47.87 8.47 15.82
CA GLU A 375 48.97 7.99 15.00
C GLU A 375 48.42 7.56 13.62
N HIS A 376 48.99 8.13 12.56
CA HIS A 376 48.74 7.74 11.16
C HIS A 376 49.99 8.01 10.32
N ASP A 377 50.06 7.39 9.14
CA ASP A 377 51.17 7.60 8.21
C ASP A 377 50.98 8.92 7.44
N GLU A 378 52.07 9.63 7.15
CA GLU A 378 52.06 10.87 6.35
C GLU A 378 51.37 10.70 4.98
N ALA A 379 51.34 9.47 4.44
CA ALA A 379 50.61 9.14 3.22
C ALA A 379 49.11 9.47 3.32
N ASP A 380 48.51 9.38 4.51
CA ASP A 380 47.11 9.72 4.75
C ASP A 380 46.88 11.23 4.65
N ASP A 381 47.77 12.03 5.25
CA ASP A 381 47.74 13.50 5.14
C ASP A 381 47.87 13.95 3.68
N LEU A 382 48.77 13.32 2.92
CA LEU A 382 48.96 13.60 1.50
C LEU A 382 47.71 13.24 0.68
N ALA A 383 47.04 12.14 1.01
CA ALA A 383 45.78 11.75 0.36
C ALA A 383 44.65 12.75 0.68
N LEU A 384 44.53 13.18 1.94
CA LEU A 384 43.58 14.22 2.34
C LEU A 384 43.87 15.55 1.63
N LEU A 385 45.14 15.97 1.58
CA LEU A 385 45.54 17.21 0.91
C LEU A 385 45.24 17.15 -0.59
N LYS A 386 45.54 16.03 -1.25
CA LYS A 386 45.17 15.80 -2.64
C LYS A 386 43.66 15.91 -2.84
N TRP A 387 42.86 15.28 -1.97
CA TRP A 387 41.41 15.40 -2.02
C TRP A 387 40.94 16.85 -1.84
N SER A 388 41.55 17.60 -0.92
CA SER A 388 41.28 19.04 -0.77
C SER A 388 41.54 19.83 -2.05
N ASP A 389 42.69 19.60 -2.70
CA ASP A 389 43.06 20.30 -3.94
C ASP A 389 42.08 19.97 -5.08
N GLU A 390 41.74 18.69 -5.24
CA GLU A 390 40.91 18.21 -6.35
C GLU A 390 39.41 18.46 -6.13
N ALA A 391 38.88 18.05 -4.99
CA ALA A 391 37.44 18.04 -4.70
C ALA A 391 36.95 19.33 -4.02
N LEU A 392 37.80 20.00 -3.25
CA LEU A 392 37.47 21.27 -2.57
C LEU A 392 38.05 22.49 -3.27
N HIS A 393 38.74 22.29 -4.41
CA HIS A 393 39.36 23.35 -5.20
C HIS A 393 40.38 24.17 -4.39
N GLY A 394 41.15 23.51 -3.53
CA GLY A 394 42.16 24.13 -2.68
C GLY A 394 41.59 24.98 -1.54
N LYS A 395 40.29 24.86 -1.22
CA LYS A 395 39.64 25.58 -0.11
C LYS A 395 39.53 24.75 1.18
N GLY A 396 40.05 23.53 1.17
CA GLY A 396 40.12 22.70 2.38
C GLY A 396 41.36 22.99 3.22
N TYR A 397 42.49 23.20 2.56
CA TYR A 397 43.79 23.49 3.16
C TYR A 397 44.32 24.83 2.67
N TYR A 398 44.80 25.66 3.59
CA TYR A 398 45.35 26.98 3.30
C TYR A 398 46.86 27.00 3.55
N ASP A 399 47.60 27.52 2.57
CA ASP A 399 49.05 27.67 2.68
C ASP A 399 49.42 28.59 3.86
N TRP A 400 50.52 28.26 4.52
CA TRP A 400 51.05 29.06 5.62
C TRP A 400 51.49 30.43 5.12
N THR A 401 50.84 31.47 5.63
CA THR A 401 51.09 32.86 5.25
C THR A 401 51.64 33.66 6.42
N PRO A 402 52.74 34.42 6.23
CA PRO A 402 53.32 35.24 7.29
C PRO A 402 52.32 36.25 7.88
N PHE A 403 52.28 36.33 9.20
CA PHE A 403 51.44 37.25 9.96
C PHE A 403 52.22 37.82 11.15
N GLU A 404 52.16 39.14 11.32
CA GLU A 404 52.77 39.82 12.46
C GLU A 404 51.79 39.84 13.63
N HIS A 405 51.88 38.83 14.50
CA HIS A 405 51.01 38.71 15.65
C HIS A 405 51.36 39.76 16.72
N PRO A 406 50.38 40.54 17.23
CA PRO A 406 50.66 41.67 18.13
C PRO A 406 51.44 41.30 19.40
N GLN A 407 51.19 40.11 19.98
CA GLN A 407 51.92 39.58 21.14
C GLN A 407 53.03 38.58 20.80
N LEU A 408 52.78 37.58 19.95
CA LEU A 408 53.71 36.48 19.66
C LEU A 408 54.82 36.82 18.66
N GLY A 409 54.75 37.98 17.98
CA GLY A 409 55.69 38.35 16.91
C GLY A 409 55.38 37.65 15.60
N SER A 410 56.40 37.35 14.80
CA SER A 410 56.22 36.71 13.49
C SER A 410 55.74 35.26 13.64
N VAL A 411 54.53 35.00 13.14
CA VAL A 411 53.92 33.67 13.02
C VAL A 411 53.48 33.45 11.57
N GLU A 412 53.04 32.24 11.24
CA GLU A 412 52.33 31.99 9.98
C GLU A 412 50.93 31.44 10.27
N ILE A 413 49.92 31.92 9.54
CA ILE A 413 48.54 31.42 9.62
C ILE A 413 48.27 30.51 8.42
N GLY A 414 47.69 29.34 8.64
CA GLY A 414 47.38 28.36 7.60
C GLY A 414 46.86 27.05 8.17
N GLY A 415 46.93 25.99 7.36
CA GLY A 415 46.45 24.66 7.73
C GLY A 415 45.02 24.37 7.26
N TRP A 416 44.40 23.38 7.89
CA TRP A 416 43.06 22.93 7.53
C TRP A 416 41.98 23.93 7.94
N ASN A 417 41.06 24.23 7.02
CA ASN A 417 39.76 24.78 7.37
C ASN A 417 38.92 23.67 8.03
N GLU A 418 39.13 23.49 9.32
CA GLU A 418 38.47 22.47 10.13
C GLU A 418 36.94 22.57 10.05
N PHE A 419 36.38 23.77 9.93
CA PHE A 419 34.94 23.98 9.93
C PHE A 419 34.24 23.41 8.69
N LEU A 420 34.78 23.61 7.49
CA LEU A 420 34.20 23.19 6.21
C LEU A 420 34.90 21.99 5.55
N SER A 421 35.95 21.44 6.15
CA SER A 421 36.65 20.25 5.65
C SER A 421 36.39 19.03 6.52
N PHE A 422 36.49 19.18 7.84
CA PHE A 422 36.35 18.09 8.80
C PHE A 422 35.03 18.12 9.54
N ARG A 423 34.67 19.26 10.14
CA ARG A 423 33.49 19.42 10.99
C ARG A 423 32.18 19.47 10.25
N ASN A 424 32.16 19.82 8.98
CA ASN A 424 30.95 19.84 8.17
C ASN A 424 31.33 19.59 6.71
N PRO A 425 30.43 19.01 5.90
CA PRO A 425 30.60 18.99 4.46
C PRO A 425 30.78 20.42 3.91
N PRO A 426 31.65 20.60 2.91
CA PRO A 426 31.63 21.82 2.11
C PRO A 426 30.29 21.98 1.40
N HIS A 427 29.88 23.22 1.17
CA HIS A 427 28.55 23.57 0.66
C HIS A 427 28.15 22.80 -0.62
N HIS A 428 29.06 22.60 -1.58
CA HIS A 428 28.74 21.90 -2.83
C HIS A 428 28.60 20.37 -2.68
N LEU A 429 29.04 19.81 -1.55
CA LEU A 429 28.90 18.39 -1.23
C LEU A 429 27.81 18.12 -0.18
N LEU A 430 27.25 19.17 0.42
CA LEU A 430 26.29 19.08 1.51
C LEU A 430 25.06 18.29 1.09
N GLU A 431 24.32 18.70 0.06
CA GLU A 431 23.10 18.00 -0.38
C GLU A 431 23.32 16.52 -0.70
N ARG A 432 24.43 16.18 -1.37
CA ARG A 432 24.83 14.79 -1.63
C ARG A 432 24.92 14.00 -0.33
N GLU A 433 25.51 14.59 0.71
CA GLU A 433 25.65 13.97 2.01
C GLU A 433 24.32 13.83 2.76
N LEU A 434 23.48 14.87 2.73
CA LEU A 434 22.16 14.85 3.38
C LEU A 434 21.20 13.84 2.73
N SER A 435 21.35 13.59 1.42
CA SER A 435 20.50 12.68 0.65
C SER A 435 20.48 11.23 1.15
N ARG A 436 21.47 10.84 1.97
CA ARG A 436 21.63 9.49 2.53
C ARG A 436 20.56 9.11 3.55
N PHE A 437 19.99 10.07 4.27
CA PHE A 437 19.25 9.79 5.51
C PHE A 437 17.74 9.56 5.38
N PRO A 438 16.98 10.22 4.47
CA PRO A 438 15.51 10.14 4.51
C PRO A 438 14.93 8.73 4.41
N ASP A 439 15.49 7.85 3.57
CA ASP A 439 14.98 6.48 3.43
C ASP A 439 15.20 5.65 4.70
N TRP A 440 16.28 5.91 5.43
CA TRP A 440 16.52 5.27 6.72
C TRP A 440 15.58 5.80 7.80
N ILE A 441 15.30 7.11 7.82
CA ILE A 441 14.27 7.71 8.70
C ILE A 441 12.90 7.08 8.43
N VAL A 442 12.51 6.91 7.16
CA VAL A 442 11.25 6.24 6.79
C VAL A 442 11.22 4.80 7.28
N TYR A 443 12.32 4.06 7.10
CA TYR A 443 12.44 2.69 7.57
C TYR A 443 12.29 2.60 9.11
N GLN A 444 13.02 3.42 9.87
CA GLN A 444 12.94 3.48 11.34
C GLN A 444 11.55 3.86 11.85
N GLY A 445 10.85 4.77 11.16
CA GLY A 445 9.48 5.10 11.52
C GLY A 445 8.50 3.93 11.28
N LEU A 446 8.69 3.18 10.19
CA LEU A 446 7.80 2.06 9.82
C LEU A 446 8.02 0.80 10.66
N THR A 447 9.18 0.62 11.30
CA THR A 447 9.43 -0.50 12.22
C THR A 447 8.64 -0.39 13.53
N SER A 448 8.18 0.82 13.89
CA SER A 448 7.38 1.07 15.08
C SER A 448 6.10 0.20 15.16
N PRO A 449 5.69 -0.25 16.36
CA PRO A 449 4.48 -1.03 16.56
C PRO A 449 3.25 -0.23 16.14
N LYS A 450 2.18 -0.91 15.70
CA LYS A 450 0.93 -0.25 15.28
C LYS A 450 -0.26 -1.14 15.57
N LEU A 451 -1.15 -0.69 16.46
CA LEU A 451 -2.40 -1.39 16.74
C LEU A 451 -3.36 -1.31 15.55
N ALA A 452 -4.08 -2.41 15.30
CA ALA A 452 -5.17 -2.48 14.35
C ALA A 452 -6.27 -3.42 14.84
N ILE A 453 -7.51 -3.20 14.41
CA ILE A 453 -8.59 -4.19 14.56
C ILE A 453 -8.53 -5.12 13.35
N ARG A 454 -8.16 -6.37 13.60
CA ARG A 454 -8.09 -7.44 12.59
C ARG A 454 -9.48 -7.87 12.16
N SER A 455 -10.35 -8.13 13.13
CA SER A 455 -11.73 -8.56 12.91
C SER A 455 -12.61 -8.15 14.08
N ASN A 456 -13.91 -8.04 13.83
CA ASN A 456 -14.90 -7.73 14.84
C ASN A 456 -16.26 -8.33 14.46
N SER A 457 -17.03 -8.78 15.45
CA SER A 457 -18.39 -9.27 15.26
C SER A 457 -19.29 -8.80 16.42
N LEU A 458 -20.56 -8.53 16.12
CA LEU A 458 -21.57 -8.21 17.13
C LEU A 458 -22.81 -9.07 16.87
N GLU A 459 -22.99 -10.10 17.69
CA GLU A 459 -24.02 -11.12 17.53
C GLU A 459 -25.14 -10.93 18.56
N PRO A 460 -26.41 -10.79 18.17
CA PRO A 460 -27.50 -10.80 19.13
C PRO A 460 -27.72 -12.20 19.72
N LEU A 461 -27.89 -12.31 21.04
CA LEU A 461 -28.04 -13.59 21.76
C LEU A 461 -29.47 -13.92 22.19
N GLY A 462 -30.34 -12.92 22.31
CA GLY A 462 -31.68 -13.09 22.89
C GLY A 462 -32.02 -11.93 23.82
N ALA A 463 -33.28 -11.52 23.92
CA ALA A 463 -33.76 -10.64 25.00
C ALA A 463 -32.85 -9.40 25.26
N ASN A 464 -32.52 -8.63 24.21
CA ASN A 464 -31.64 -7.46 24.27
C ASN A 464 -30.18 -7.72 24.71
N HIS A 465 -29.71 -8.97 24.66
CA HIS A 465 -28.32 -9.33 24.89
C HIS A 465 -27.55 -9.48 23.57
N TYR A 466 -26.26 -9.13 23.60
CA TYR A 466 -25.36 -9.14 22.45
C TYR A 466 -23.98 -9.62 22.84
N ARG A 467 -23.35 -10.43 22.00
CA ARG A 467 -21.94 -10.81 22.09
C ARG A 467 -21.11 -9.96 21.14
N LEU A 468 -20.20 -9.17 21.69
CA LEU A 468 -19.21 -8.40 20.93
C LEU A 468 -17.89 -9.16 20.97
N GLU A 469 -17.36 -9.55 19.82
CA GLU A 469 -16.00 -10.08 19.70
C GLU A 469 -15.13 -9.12 18.88
N VAL A 470 -13.90 -8.86 19.35
CA VAL A 470 -12.94 -8.02 18.62
C VAL A 470 -11.56 -8.66 18.72
N VAL A 471 -10.87 -8.79 17.59
CA VAL A 471 -9.46 -9.20 17.54
C VAL A 471 -8.62 -7.97 17.24
N VAL A 472 -7.68 -7.68 18.15
CA VAL A 472 -6.71 -6.60 18.02
C VAL A 472 -5.36 -7.21 17.70
N GLU A 473 -4.60 -6.61 16.79
CA GLU A 473 -3.26 -7.05 16.38
C GLU A 473 -2.25 -5.90 16.38
N ASN A 474 -0.97 -6.25 16.51
CA ASN A 474 0.17 -5.38 16.21
C ASN A 474 0.65 -5.65 14.78
N GLN A 475 0.62 -4.62 13.93
CA GLN A 475 1.07 -4.69 12.53
C GLN A 475 2.53 -4.23 12.35
N GLY A 476 3.20 -3.78 13.42
CA GLY A 476 4.57 -3.28 13.34
C GLY A 476 5.63 -4.38 13.41
N TRP A 477 6.85 -4.01 13.03
CA TRP A 477 8.01 -4.91 13.11
C TRP A 477 8.46 -5.11 14.56
N LEU A 478 8.49 -4.03 15.34
CA LEU A 478 8.76 -4.11 16.77
C LEU A 478 7.56 -4.60 17.57
N PRO A 479 7.80 -5.25 18.72
CA PRO A 479 6.75 -5.51 19.68
C PRO A 479 6.20 -4.20 20.24
N THR A 480 4.99 -4.25 20.79
CA THR A 480 4.34 -3.08 21.39
C THR A 480 5.16 -2.42 22.50
N TYR A 481 6.01 -3.18 23.18
CA TYR A 481 6.94 -2.70 24.20
C TYR A 481 8.30 -2.18 23.66
N ILE A 482 8.57 -2.28 22.36
CA ILE A 482 9.83 -1.89 21.67
C ILE A 482 11.03 -2.75 22.04
N THR A 483 11.45 -2.74 23.31
CA THR A 483 12.67 -3.41 23.80
C THR A 483 12.39 -4.21 25.07
N TRP A 484 13.12 -5.31 25.27
CA TRP A 484 13.10 -6.03 26.53
C TRP A 484 13.51 -5.15 27.71
N LYS A 485 14.43 -4.19 27.49
CA LYS A 485 14.77 -3.17 28.49
C LYS A 485 13.53 -2.40 28.98
N ALA A 486 12.58 -2.07 28.10
CA ALA A 486 11.35 -1.38 28.50
C ALA A 486 10.48 -2.20 29.46
N LEU A 487 10.48 -3.52 29.30
CA LEU A 487 9.79 -4.45 30.22
C LEU A 487 10.55 -4.57 31.54
N GLU A 488 11.88 -4.68 31.49
CA GLU A 488 12.77 -4.78 32.66
C GLU A 488 12.59 -3.56 33.59
N ILE A 489 12.66 -2.35 33.03
CA ILE A 489 12.52 -1.09 33.79
C ILE A 489 11.06 -0.68 34.03
N ARG A 490 10.09 -1.46 33.52
CA ARG A 490 8.65 -1.25 33.68
C ARG A 490 8.14 0.12 33.21
N CYS A 491 8.74 0.66 32.15
CA CYS A 491 8.32 1.95 31.56
C CYS A 491 7.18 1.79 30.52
N CYS A 492 6.83 0.56 30.13
CA CYS A 492 5.76 0.28 29.17
C CYS A 492 4.49 -0.26 29.83
N ARG A 493 3.38 0.46 29.68
CA ARG A 493 2.05 0.03 30.16
C ARG A 493 1.44 -1.04 29.24
N PRO A 494 0.56 -1.92 29.74
CA PRO A 494 -0.15 -2.88 28.88
C PRO A 494 -1.10 -2.16 27.92
N ILE A 495 -1.49 -2.85 26.85
CA ILE A 495 -2.58 -2.43 25.98
C ILE A 495 -3.88 -2.40 26.78
N VAL A 496 -4.65 -1.32 26.61
CA VAL A 496 -5.93 -1.14 27.30
C VAL A 496 -7.04 -1.10 26.27
N ALA A 497 -8.06 -1.94 26.45
CA ALA A 497 -9.33 -1.86 25.73
C ALA A 497 -10.43 -1.33 26.66
N GLU A 498 -11.07 -0.24 26.25
CA GLU A 498 -12.15 0.44 26.97
C GLU A 498 -13.41 0.46 26.10
N LEU A 499 -14.53 0.01 26.67
CA LEU A 499 -15.84 0.01 26.02
C LEU A 499 -16.72 1.07 26.69
N GLU A 500 -16.99 2.15 25.98
CA GLU A 500 -17.93 3.19 26.41
C GLU A 500 -19.37 2.74 26.15
N LEU A 501 -20.19 2.84 27.19
CA LEU A 501 -21.59 2.38 27.19
C LEU A 501 -22.52 3.60 27.22
N PRO A 502 -23.52 3.68 26.34
CA PRO A 502 -24.55 4.71 26.41
C PRO A 502 -25.54 4.40 27.54
N GLU A 503 -26.36 5.39 27.89
CA GLU A 503 -27.41 5.25 28.90
C GLU A 503 -28.37 4.10 28.54
N GLY A 504 -28.61 3.20 29.49
CA GLY A 504 -29.47 2.02 29.29
C GLY A 504 -28.78 0.77 28.75
N VAL A 505 -27.47 0.79 28.49
CA VAL A 505 -26.66 -0.40 28.14
C VAL A 505 -25.74 -0.78 29.30
N LYS A 506 -25.68 -2.07 29.64
CA LYS A 506 -24.80 -2.62 30.68
C LYS A 506 -24.00 -3.81 30.18
N ILE A 507 -22.82 -4.05 30.75
CA ILE A 507 -22.03 -5.26 30.50
C ILE A 507 -22.56 -6.39 31.38
N VAL A 508 -22.91 -7.51 30.74
CA VAL A 508 -23.31 -8.77 31.38
C VAL A 508 -22.09 -9.66 31.63
N SER A 509 -21.17 -9.72 30.67
CA SER A 509 -19.91 -10.45 30.77
C SER A 509 -18.77 -9.68 30.11
N GLY A 510 -17.58 -9.72 30.71
CA GLY A 510 -16.45 -8.86 30.37
C GLY A 510 -16.31 -7.68 31.33
N LYS A 511 -15.38 -6.77 31.05
CA LYS A 511 -15.15 -5.55 31.86
C LYS A 511 -15.22 -4.32 30.97
N VAL A 512 -15.67 -3.19 31.53
CA VAL A 512 -15.64 -1.87 30.85
C VAL A 512 -14.23 -1.55 30.38
N ARG A 513 -13.23 -1.86 31.20
CA ARG A 513 -11.81 -1.70 30.90
C ARG A 513 -11.06 -3.02 31.09
N GLN A 514 -10.29 -3.42 30.10
CA GLN A 514 -9.47 -4.64 30.10
C GLN A 514 -8.02 -4.31 29.79
N GLU A 515 -7.09 -4.91 30.52
CA GLU A 515 -5.65 -4.85 30.25
C GLU A 515 -5.22 -6.15 29.57
N LEU A 516 -4.53 -6.03 28.44
CA LEU A 516 -4.29 -7.13 27.49
C LEU A 516 -2.84 -7.60 27.44
N GLY A 517 -1.99 -7.08 28.32
CA GLY A 517 -0.55 -7.30 28.27
C GLY A 517 0.08 -6.60 27.07
N GLN A 518 1.04 -7.27 26.44
CA GLN A 518 1.75 -6.79 25.26
C GLN A 518 1.53 -7.73 24.08
N LEU A 519 1.62 -7.19 22.88
CA LEU A 519 1.65 -7.94 21.62
C LEU A 519 3.05 -7.92 21.02
N GLU A 520 3.46 -9.07 20.49
CA GLU A 520 4.73 -9.27 19.80
C GLU A 520 4.73 -8.58 18.41
N GLY A 521 5.94 -8.43 17.87
CA GLY A 521 6.16 -7.99 16.49
C GLY A 521 6.87 -9.08 15.67
N MET A 522 7.51 -8.66 14.58
CA MET A 522 8.31 -9.50 13.69
C MET A 522 9.80 -9.55 14.10
N ALA A 523 10.29 -8.61 14.92
CA ALA A 523 11.71 -8.42 15.21
C ALA A 523 12.43 -9.62 15.86
N HIS A 524 11.70 -10.41 16.66
CA HIS A 524 12.28 -11.54 17.40
C HIS A 524 12.05 -12.89 16.72
N LYS A 525 11.64 -12.89 15.45
CA LYS A 525 11.45 -14.11 14.66
C LYS A 525 12.75 -14.54 14.01
N GLY A 526 13.05 -15.84 14.11
CA GLY A 526 14.20 -16.43 13.43
C GLY A 526 14.06 -16.37 11.91
N SER A 527 15.19 -16.36 11.20
CA SER A 527 15.21 -16.34 9.73
C SER A 527 14.91 -17.70 9.09
N SER A 528 14.94 -18.79 9.86
CA SER A 528 14.71 -20.15 9.39
C SER A 528 13.27 -20.58 9.71
N PRO A 529 12.43 -20.93 8.71
CA PRO A 529 11.07 -21.41 8.96
C PRO A 529 11.07 -22.88 9.41
N GLU A 530 11.68 -23.17 10.56
CA GLU A 530 11.74 -24.51 11.13
C GLU A 530 10.52 -24.84 11.99
N PRO A 531 10.06 -26.10 12.02
CA PRO A 531 8.96 -26.52 12.89
C PRO A 531 9.18 -26.25 14.40
N TRP A 532 10.45 -26.16 14.83
CA TRP A 532 10.83 -25.82 16.21
C TRP A 532 10.66 -24.33 16.54
N GLN A 533 10.52 -23.48 15.52
CA GLN A 533 10.30 -22.04 15.59
C GLN A 533 8.89 -21.68 15.09
N ALA A 534 7.86 -22.41 15.58
CA ALA A 534 6.49 -22.21 15.15
C ALA A 534 5.99 -20.76 15.33
N ASP A 535 5.27 -20.25 14.33
CA ASP A 535 4.70 -18.90 14.35
C ASP A 535 3.41 -18.80 15.16
N GLU A 536 3.56 -18.81 16.49
CA GLU A 536 2.47 -18.48 17.39
C GLU A 536 1.93 -17.07 17.13
N SER A 537 0.60 -16.93 17.24
CA SER A 537 -0.13 -15.68 17.01
C SER A 537 -0.03 -14.69 18.18
N LYS A 538 1.18 -14.46 18.72
CA LYS A 538 1.43 -13.51 19.83
C LYS A 538 1.32 -12.04 19.39
N ASP A 539 1.18 -11.80 18.09
CA ASP A 539 0.90 -10.51 17.48
C ASP A 539 -0.55 -10.04 17.71
N ARG A 540 -1.45 -10.92 18.16
CA ARG A 540 -2.88 -10.62 18.29
C ARG A 540 -3.54 -11.17 19.54
N ILE A 541 -4.61 -10.50 19.98
CA ILE A 541 -5.44 -10.93 21.11
C ILE A 541 -6.92 -10.77 20.80
N LYS A 542 -7.73 -11.72 21.27
CA LYS A 542 -9.19 -11.72 21.15
C LYS A 542 -9.84 -11.21 22.42
N LEU A 543 -10.78 -10.28 22.26
CA LEU A 543 -11.63 -9.71 23.29
C LEU A 543 -13.07 -10.17 23.07
N VAL A 544 -13.77 -10.48 24.16
CA VAL A 544 -15.19 -10.84 24.12
C VAL A 544 -15.94 -10.12 25.23
N TRP A 545 -17.06 -9.50 24.87
CA TRP A 545 -18.04 -8.96 25.82
C TRP A 545 -19.41 -9.58 25.55
N VAL A 546 -20.23 -9.64 26.59
CA VAL A 546 -21.68 -9.75 26.47
C VAL A 546 -22.29 -8.50 27.06
N VAL A 547 -23.12 -7.79 26.30
CA VAL A 547 -23.78 -6.55 26.72
C VAL A 547 -25.29 -6.69 26.62
N GLU A 548 -26.02 -6.04 27.51
CA GLU A 548 -27.48 -5.96 27.52
C GLU A 548 -27.89 -4.51 27.35
N GLY A 549 -28.79 -4.22 26.41
CA GLY A 549 -29.34 -2.89 26.24
C GLY A 549 -30.24 -2.76 25.01
N PRO A 550 -30.96 -1.64 24.88
CA PRO A 550 -31.93 -1.48 23.81
C PRO A 550 -31.26 -1.47 22.43
N ALA A 551 -31.91 -2.10 21.46
CA ALA A 551 -31.54 -2.02 20.06
C ALA A 551 -31.44 -0.55 19.59
N GLY A 552 -30.48 -0.27 18.72
CA GLY A 552 -30.13 1.06 18.24
C GLY A 552 -29.02 1.75 19.05
N SER A 553 -28.75 1.30 20.28
CA SER A 553 -27.71 1.88 21.15
C SER A 553 -26.32 1.73 20.53
N GLY A 554 -25.52 2.80 20.58
CA GLY A 554 -24.14 2.80 20.08
C GLY A 554 -23.12 2.48 21.17
N LEU A 555 -22.20 1.55 20.93
CA LEU A 555 -21.06 1.27 21.80
C LEU A 555 -19.79 1.83 21.14
N GLU A 556 -18.90 2.43 21.90
CA GLU A 556 -17.59 2.83 21.37
C GLU A 556 -16.49 2.01 22.05
N LEU A 557 -15.73 1.26 21.24
CA LEU A 557 -14.52 0.59 21.69
C LEU A 557 -13.33 1.47 21.37
N THR A 558 -12.53 1.79 22.38
CA THR A 558 -11.20 2.37 22.23
C THR A 558 -10.16 1.35 22.69
N VAL A 559 -9.24 0.99 21.82
CA VAL A 559 -8.06 0.19 22.17
C VAL A 559 -6.83 1.07 22.02
N LYS A 560 -6.06 1.24 23.09
CA LYS A 560 -4.94 2.17 23.14
C LYS A 560 -3.71 1.52 23.76
N HIS A 561 -2.56 1.91 23.23
CA HIS A 561 -1.27 1.60 23.80
C HIS A 561 -0.35 2.81 23.62
N GLN A 562 0.44 3.12 24.65
CA GLN A 562 1.20 4.36 24.68
C GLN A 562 2.17 4.51 23.49
N ARG A 563 2.74 3.40 22.99
CA ARG A 563 3.67 3.37 21.84
C ARG A 563 3.07 2.89 20.52
N ALA A 564 1.99 2.11 20.57
CA ALA A 564 1.43 1.44 19.39
C ALA A 564 0.18 2.16 18.85
N GLY A 565 -0.16 3.30 19.44
CA GLY A 565 -1.24 4.18 19.02
C GLY A 565 -2.61 3.79 19.55
N VAL A 566 -3.63 4.42 18.98
CA VAL A 566 -5.03 4.29 19.37
C VAL A 566 -5.88 3.83 18.18
N VAL A 567 -6.76 2.87 18.43
CA VAL A 567 -7.76 2.40 17.47
C VAL A 567 -9.15 2.52 18.10
N LYS A 568 -10.06 3.21 17.41
CA LYS A 568 -11.45 3.39 17.83
C LYS A 568 -12.41 2.70 16.88
N LYS A 569 -13.47 2.11 17.42
CA LYS A 569 -14.53 1.46 16.63
C LYS A 569 -15.88 1.61 17.31
N THR A 570 -16.85 2.16 16.57
CA THR A 570 -18.24 2.25 17.02
C THR A 570 -19.05 1.06 16.53
N PHE A 571 -19.79 0.43 17.45
CA PHE A 571 -20.76 -0.63 17.20
C PHE A 571 -22.18 -0.12 17.46
N ARG A 572 -23.20 -0.74 16.86
CA ARG A 572 -24.61 -0.44 17.18
C ARG A 572 -25.35 -1.73 17.47
N LEU A 573 -26.00 -1.80 18.63
CA LEU A 573 -26.87 -2.91 19.04
C LEU A 573 -28.06 -3.01 18.09
N THR A 574 -28.48 -4.21 17.68
CA THR A 574 -29.56 -4.43 16.69
C THR A 574 -30.65 -5.35 17.25
N SER A 575 -31.94 -5.04 17.10
CA SER A 575 -33.00 -5.84 17.76
C SER A 575 -33.09 -7.26 17.20
N LEU A 576 -33.48 -8.21 18.06
CA LEU A 576 -33.95 -9.53 17.61
C LEU A 576 -35.39 -9.45 17.12
N TRP A 577 -35.52 -9.14 15.83
CA TRP A 577 -36.46 -9.84 14.95
C TRP A 577 -35.58 -10.61 13.95
N PRO A 578 -35.93 -11.84 13.51
CA PRO A 578 -35.10 -12.62 12.59
C PRO A 578 -35.08 -11.93 11.22
N GLY A 579 -34.24 -10.92 11.04
CA GLY A 579 -34.40 -10.08 9.85
C GLY A 579 -33.49 -8.85 9.70
N SER A 580 -32.59 -8.55 10.63
CA SER A 580 -31.73 -7.36 10.46
C SER A 580 -30.31 -7.56 10.97
N CYS A 581 -29.49 -8.31 10.22
CA CYS A 581 -28.10 -7.89 10.02
C CYS A 581 -28.12 -6.59 9.22
N LYS A 582 -27.14 -5.70 9.44
CA LYS A 582 -26.87 -4.60 8.51
C LYS A 582 -26.70 -5.20 7.12
N GLN A 583 -27.72 -4.94 6.28
CA GLN A 583 -28.09 -5.67 5.07
C GLN A 583 -27.76 -7.16 5.15
N LYS A 584 -28.64 -7.95 5.80
CA LYS A 584 -28.80 -9.35 5.39
C LYS A 584 -28.96 -9.29 3.88
N THR A 585 -27.97 -9.81 3.17
CA THR A 585 -28.10 -10.24 1.79
C THR A 585 -29.48 -10.90 1.67
N PRO A 586 -30.40 -10.33 0.89
CA PRO A 586 -31.79 -10.79 0.88
C PRO A 586 -31.80 -12.28 0.49
N PRO A 587 -32.61 -13.12 1.14
CA PRO A 587 -32.62 -14.54 0.84
C PRO A 587 -33.03 -14.76 -0.61
N MET A 588 -32.32 -15.64 -1.28
CA MET A 588 -32.73 -16.14 -2.59
C MET A 588 -34.08 -16.87 -2.47
N LEU A 589 -34.92 -16.76 -3.50
CA LEU A 589 -36.11 -17.60 -3.59
C LEU A 589 -35.71 -19.04 -3.95
N GLU A 590 -35.89 -19.95 -3.00
CA GLU A 590 -35.79 -21.39 -3.21
C GLU A 590 -36.95 -22.13 -2.52
N ASP A 591 -37.20 -23.38 -2.91
CA ASP A 591 -38.02 -24.30 -2.13
C ASP A 591 -37.26 -24.70 -0.85
N PHE A 592 -37.50 -23.95 0.23
CA PHE A 592 -36.80 -24.15 1.50
C PHE A 592 -37.01 -25.56 2.09
N ALA A 593 -38.17 -26.18 1.87
CA ALA A 593 -38.44 -27.52 2.39
C ALA A 593 -37.58 -28.56 1.67
N LEU A 594 -37.45 -28.44 0.35
CA LEU A 594 -36.61 -29.31 -0.44
C LEU A 594 -35.12 -29.06 -0.20
N VAL A 595 -34.71 -27.80 -0.04
CA VAL A 595 -33.34 -27.42 0.36
C VAL A 595 -32.97 -28.10 1.68
N GLU A 596 -33.81 -28.00 2.72
CA GLU A 596 -33.56 -28.63 4.01
C GLU A 596 -33.52 -30.15 3.93
N ALA A 597 -34.41 -30.78 3.15
CA ALA A 597 -34.42 -32.21 2.93
C ALA A 597 -33.11 -32.68 2.26
N TYR A 598 -32.67 -31.97 1.22
CA TYR A 598 -31.42 -32.26 0.52
C TYR A 598 -30.19 -32.07 1.42
N HIS A 599 -30.16 -30.98 2.18
CA HIS A 599 -29.08 -30.69 3.15
C HIS A 599 -28.97 -31.77 4.22
N ARG A 600 -30.12 -32.28 4.71
CA ARG A 600 -30.17 -33.36 5.71
C ARG A 600 -29.55 -34.65 5.17
N GLU A 601 -29.82 -34.97 3.90
CA GLU A 601 -29.25 -36.17 3.27
C GLU A 601 -27.75 -36.06 3.03
N ILE A 602 -27.23 -34.89 2.63
CA ILE A 602 -25.78 -34.64 2.58
C ILE A 602 -25.15 -34.82 3.97
N LYS A 603 -25.73 -34.19 5.01
CA LYS A 603 -25.19 -34.26 6.39
C LYS A 603 -25.22 -35.67 6.96
N ARG A 604 -26.16 -36.52 6.52
CA ARG A 604 -26.29 -37.90 6.97
C ARG A 604 -25.20 -38.81 6.41
N ASP A 605 -24.76 -38.57 5.18
CA ASP A 605 -23.73 -39.36 4.49
C ASP A 605 -22.84 -38.47 3.59
N PRO A 606 -21.99 -37.62 4.21
CA PRO A 606 -21.18 -36.66 3.47
C PRO A 606 -20.16 -37.34 2.56
N GLN A 607 -19.66 -38.51 2.96
CA GLN A 607 -18.68 -39.27 2.19
C GLN A 607 -19.27 -39.79 0.87
N ARG A 608 -20.53 -40.25 0.88
CA ARG A 608 -21.20 -40.67 -0.35
C ARG A 608 -21.45 -39.50 -1.31
N ALA A 609 -21.78 -38.32 -0.79
CA ALA A 609 -21.94 -37.11 -1.59
C ALA A 609 -20.61 -36.68 -2.26
N LEU A 610 -19.51 -36.68 -1.49
CA LEU A 610 -18.17 -36.36 -1.99
C LEU A 610 -17.65 -37.40 -2.99
N ALA A 611 -17.84 -38.69 -2.73
CA ALA A 611 -17.42 -39.76 -3.63
C ALA A 611 -18.09 -39.67 -5.01
N HIS A 612 -19.40 -39.35 -5.02
CA HIS A 612 -20.14 -39.11 -6.25
C HIS A 612 -19.59 -37.90 -7.03
N ALA A 613 -19.38 -36.78 -6.35
CA ALA A 613 -18.81 -35.57 -6.96
C ALA A 613 -17.42 -35.82 -7.57
N ARG A 614 -16.54 -36.56 -6.87
CA ARG A 614 -15.23 -36.99 -7.38
C ARG A 614 -15.36 -37.84 -8.64
N GLN A 615 -16.25 -38.82 -8.65
CA GLN A 615 -16.44 -39.72 -9.79
C GLN A 615 -16.86 -38.95 -11.05
N VAL A 616 -17.77 -37.98 -10.91
CA VAL A 616 -18.22 -37.15 -12.05
C VAL A 616 -17.09 -36.26 -12.55
N LYS A 617 -16.29 -35.68 -11.64
CA LYS A 617 -15.11 -34.87 -12.00
C LYS A 617 -14.06 -35.69 -12.75
N GLU A 618 -13.73 -36.87 -12.26
CA GLU A 618 -12.79 -37.77 -12.96
C GLU A 618 -13.29 -38.15 -14.36
N ALA A 619 -14.62 -38.33 -14.53
CA ALA A 619 -15.21 -38.62 -15.83
C ALA A 619 -15.08 -37.45 -16.81
N TRP A 620 -15.20 -36.20 -16.34
CA TRP A 620 -14.96 -35.02 -17.17
C TRP A 620 -13.48 -34.83 -17.51
N GLN A 621 -12.58 -35.02 -16.54
CA GLN A 621 -11.13 -34.94 -16.78
C GLN A 621 -10.69 -35.94 -17.86
N LYS A 622 -11.25 -37.16 -17.85
CA LYS A 622 -11.03 -38.15 -18.93
C LYS A 622 -11.52 -37.70 -20.31
N GLN A 623 -12.49 -36.78 -20.36
CA GLN A 623 -12.98 -36.16 -21.59
C GLN A 623 -12.21 -34.90 -21.99
N GLY A 624 -11.11 -34.57 -21.29
CA GLY A 624 -10.32 -33.36 -21.55
C GLY A 624 -10.98 -32.08 -21.04
N MET A 625 -11.99 -32.20 -20.17
CA MET A 625 -12.78 -31.10 -19.62
C MET A 625 -12.40 -30.85 -18.15
N ASP A 626 -11.18 -30.38 -17.92
CA ASP A 626 -10.63 -29.95 -16.63
C ASP A 626 -10.83 -28.43 -16.40
N THR A 627 -12.00 -27.92 -16.78
CA THR A 627 -12.25 -26.48 -16.95
C THR A 627 -12.43 -25.69 -15.64
N LEU A 628 -12.55 -26.38 -14.50
CA LEU A 628 -12.80 -25.80 -13.17
C LEU A 628 -11.82 -26.41 -12.14
N GLU A 629 -11.03 -25.56 -11.49
CA GLU A 629 -10.16 -25.94 -10.37
C GLU A 629 -10.97 -26.45 -9.16
N TRP A 630 -10.32 -26.98 -8.12
CA TRP A 630 -11.02 -27.56 -6.97
C TRP A 630 -11.73 -26.53 -6.08
N SER A 631 -11.40 -25.23 -6.17
CA SER A 631 -12.12 -24.19 -5.47
C SER A 631 -13.57 -24.10 -5.95
N GLY A 632 -14.53 -24.45 -5.07
CA GLY A 632 -15.93 -24.07 -5.25
C GLY A 632 -16.87 -25.10 -5.91
N TRP A 633 -16.73 -26.42 -5.72
CA TRP A 633 -17.72 -27.39 -6.25
C TRP A 633 -19.01 -27.49 -5.41
N PRO A 634 -20.20 -27.22 -5.97
CA PRO A 634 -21.46 -27.33 -5.22
C PRO A 634 -21.93 -28.78 -5.18
N LEU A 635 -22.52 -29.18 -4.06
CA LEU A 635 -23.08 -30.52 -3.89
C LEU A 635 -24.60 -30.58 -4.07
N ARG A 636 -25.25 -29.45 -4.37
CA ARG A 636 -26.69 -29.36 -4.67
C ARG A 636 -26.97 -28.38 -5.82
N PRO A 637 -28.08 -28.56 -6.57
CA PRO A 637 -28.61 -27.52 -7.43
C PRO A 637 -29.33 -26.44 -6.59
N LEU A 638 -29.74 -25.36 -7.26
CA LEU A 638 -30.69 -24.39 -6.71
C LEU A 638 -32.12 -24.85 -7.00
N PHE A 639 -32.97 -24.89 -5.98
CA PHE A 639 -34.34 -25.40 -6.10
C PHE A 639 -35.31 -24.23 -6.30
N VAL A 640 -35.61 -23.88 -7.54
CA VAL A 640 -36.37 -22.67 -7.88
C VAL A 640 -37.77 -23.02 -8.38
N PRO A 641 -38.85 -22.37 -7.92
CA PRO A 641 -40.20 -22.66 -8.40
C PRO A 641 -40.35 -22.46 -9.91
N ARG A 642 -40.82 -23.50 -10.62
CA ARG A 642 -40.97 -23.49 -12.08
C ARG A 642 -41.75 -22.29 -12.61
N LYS A 643 -42.87 -21.93 -11.96
CA LYS A 643 -43.72 -20.78 -12.33
C LYS A 643 -42.91 -19.47 -12.45
N ARG A 644 -41.91 -19.26 -11.60
CA ARG A 644 -41.10 -18.03 -11.57
C ARG A 644 -40.09 -17.97 -12.73
N LEU A 645 -39.46 -19.11 -13.04
CA LEU A 645 -38.54 -19.23 -14.18
C LEU A 645 -39.29 -19.01 -15.51
N GLU A 646 -40.46 -19.61 -15.64
CA GLU A 646 -41.30 -19.44 -16.83
C GLU A 646 -41.86 -18.02 -16.98
N PHE A 647 -42.32 -17.41 -15.87
CA PHE A 647 -42.80 -16.03 -15.88
C PHE A 647 -41.68 -15.06 -16.30
N PHE A 648 -40.50 -15.17 -15.68
CA PHE A 648 -39.34 -14.34 -16.03
C PHE A 648 -38.97 -14.51 -17.50
N SER A 649 -38.92 -15.74 -18.01
CA SER A 649 -38.56 -16.03 -19.40
C SER A 649 -39.53 -15.38 -20.41
N ARG A 650 -40.84 -15.51 -20.17
CA ARG A 650 -41.88 -14.87 -21.01
C ARG A 650 -41.84 -13.35 -20.91
N ALA A 651 -41.60 -12.80 -19.71
CA ALA A 651 -41.52 -11.37 -19.48
C ALA A 651 -40.32 -10.75 -20.23
N VAL A 652 -39.13 -11.34 -20.10
CA VAL A 652 -37.91 -10.89 -20.80
C VAL A 652 -38.09 -10.96 -22.31
N HIS A 653 -38.57 -12.09 -22.84
CA HIS A 653 -38.75 -12.26 -24.28
C HIS A 653 -39.76 -11.24 -24.85
N ARG A 654 -40.85 -10.97 -24.12
CA ARG A 654 -41.83 -9.95 -24.52
C ARG A 654 -41.22 -8.55 -24.54
N GLN A 655 -40.49 -8.16 -23.50
CA GLN A 655 -39.88 -6.82 -23.44
C GLN A 655 -38.84 -6.61 -24.53
N LEU A 656 -38.01 -7.63 -24.83
CA LEU A 656 -37.07 -7.55 -25.93
C LEU A 656 -37.78 -7.43 -27.29
N GLY A 657 -38.91 -8.11 -27.49
CA GLY A 657 -39.73 -7.96 -28.69
C GLY A 657 -40.39 -6.59 -28.81
N GLU A 658 -40.79 -5.96 -27.70
CA GLU A 658 -41.27 -4.57 -27.68
C GLU A 658 -40.11 -3.59 -27.98
N LEU A 659 -38.94 -3.80 -27.37
CA LEU A 659 -37.75 -2.98 -27.61
C LEU A 659 -37.34 -3.01 -29.09
N CYS A 660 -37.33 -4.20 -29.71
CA CYS A 660 -37.05 -4.33 -31.14
C CYS A 660 -38.03 -3.52 -31.99
N ARG A 661 -39.33 -3.50 -31.63
CA ARG A 661 -40.35 -2.70 -32.32
C ARG A 661 -40.11 -1.20 -32.15
N GLU A 662 -39.73 -0.74 -30.97
CA GLU A 662 -39.43 0.68 -30.75
C GLU A 662 -38.19 1.14 -31.52
N VAL A 663 -37.16 0.28 -31.60
CA VAL A 663 -35.97 0.52 -32.44
C VAL A 663 -36.37 0.57 -33.92
N LEU A 664 -37.13 -0.40 -34.41
CA LEU A 664 -37.57 -0.46 -35.82
C LEU A 664 -38.41 0.74 -36.26
N ARG A 665 -39.13 1.41 -35.34
CA ARG A 665 -39.86 2.65 -35.64
C ARG A 665 -38.95 3.86 -35.84
N ARG A 666 -37.75 3.84 -35.25
CA ARG A 666 -36.80 4.96 -35.22
C ARG A 666 -35.56 4.73 -36.07
N ILE A 667 -35.41 3.51 -36.61
CA ILE A 667 -34.23 3.10 -37.39
C ILE A 667 -34.01 3.94 -38.65
N ASP A 668 -35.06 4.57 -39.20
CA ASP A 668 -34.95 5.47 -40.36
C ASP A 668 -34.51 6.91 -39.98
N ASP A 669 -34.44 7.22 -38.67
CA ASP A 669 -33.85 8.44 -38.12
C ASP A 669 -32.70 8.07 -37.16
N PRO A 670 -31.49 7.80 -37.70
CA PRO A 670 -30.34 7.40 -36.90
C PRO A 670 -29.94 8.42 -35.83
N ASP A 671 -30.21 9.71 -36.05
CA ASP A 671 -29.91 10.77 -35.09
C ASP A 671 -30.88 10.74 -33.89
N GLU A 672 -32.16 10.44 -34.12
CA GLU A 672 -33.13 10.19 -33.04
C GLU A 672 -32.74 8.96 -32.23
N LEU A 673 -32.50 7.83 -32.91
CA LEU A 673 -32.16 6.57 -32.25
C LEU A 673 -30.85 6.68 -31.44
N SER A 674 -29.86 7.41 -31.96
CA SER A 674 -28.56 7.61 -31.31
C SER A 674 -28.62 8.43 -30.00
N ARG A 675 -29.71 9.17 -29.75
CA ARG A 675 -29.90 9.88 -28.47
C ARG A 675 -30.25 8.95 -27.31
N HIS A 676 -30.87 7.82 -27.61
CA HIS A 676 -31.33 6.85 -26.60
C HIS A 676 -30.42 5.62 -26.55
N ILE A 677 -29.83 5.23 -27.68
CA ILE A 677 -28.88 4.14 -27.80
C ILE A 677 -27.68 4.70 -28.59
N PRO A 678 -26.56 5.09 -27.94
CA PRO A 678 -25.49 5.84 -28.57
C PRO A 678 -24.65 4.94 -29.48
N LEU A 679 -25.00 4.90 -30.75
CA LEU A 679 -24.41 4.03 -31.75
C LEU A 679 -23.47 4.83 -32.66
N HIS A 680 -22.34 4.22 -33.03
CA HIS A 680 -21.45 4.81 -34.02
C HIS A 680 -22.12 4.82 -35.41
N PRO A 681 -22.12 5.94 -36.17
CA PRO A 681 -22.81 6.06 -37.46
C PRO A 681 -22.45 4.95 -38.47
N ALA A 682 -21.18 4.54 -38.52
CA ALA A 682 -20.70 3.46 -39.39
C ALA A 682 -21.37 2.09 -39.12
N MET A 683 -22.00 1.87 -37.95
CA MET A 683 -22.76 0.63 -37.69
C MET A 683 -23.98 0.52 -38.60
N TYR A 684 -24.67 1.63 -38.87
CA TYR A 684 -25.83 1.64 -39.77
C TYR A 684 -25.44 1.36 -41.23
N GLU A 685 -24.24 1.77 -41.64
CA GLU A 685 -23.72 1.59 -42.99
C GLU A 685 -23.10 0.20 -43.21
N THR A 686 -22.64 -0.45 -42.14
CA THR A 686 -21.88 -1.71 -42.20
C THR A 686 -22.75 -2.95 -42.07
N PHE A 687 -23.92 -2.84 -41.43
CA PHE A 687 -24.74 -3.98 -41.07
C PHE A 687 -26.19 -3.82 -41.52
N ILE A 688 -26.83 -4.92 -41.92
CA ILE A 688 -28.24 -4.90 -42.36
C ILE A 688 -29.20 -4.80 -41.17
N THR A 689 -29.33 -3.58 -40.66
CA THR A 689 -29.95 -3.27 -39.36
C THR A 689 -31.41 -3.67 -39.26
N ARG A 690 -32.18 -3.35 -40.30
CA ARG A 690 -33.64 -3.61 -40.35
C ARG A 690 -33.95 -5.08 -40.53
N GLU A 691 -33.43 -5.71 -41.58
CA GLU A 691 -33.72 -7.13 -41.89
C GLU A 691 -33.30 -8.04 -40.73
N GLY A 692 -32.26 -7.65 -39.98
CA GLY A 692 -31.81 -8.43 -38.86
C GLY A 692 -32.72 -8.41 -37.64
N LEU A 693 -33.34 -7.26 -37.33
CA LEU A 693 -34.33 -7.13 -36.25
C LEU A 693 -35.69 -7.73 -36.63
N GLU A 694 -36.01 -7.78 -37.92
CA GLU A 694 -37.24 -8.38 -38.45
C GLU A 694 -37.15 -9.90 -38.59
N ALA A 695 -35.95 -10.47 -38.53
CA ALA A 695 -35.75 -11.90 -38.70
C ALA A 695 -36.34 -12.72 -37.54
N GLU A 696 -37.09 -13.77 -37.90
CA GLU A 696 -37.84 -14.61 -36.95
C GLU A 696 -36.95 -15.26 -35.88
N ASN A 697 -35.70 -15.55 -36.21
CA ASN A 697 -34.74 -16.19 -35.30
C ASN A 697 -33.91 -15.21 -34.46
N PHE A 698 -34.15 -13.89 -34.54
CA PHE A 698 -33.36 -12.88 -33.83
C PHE A 698 -33.39 -13.05 -32.29
N LEU A 699 -34.57 -13.27 -31.71
CA LEU A 699 -34.77 -13.49 -30.27
C LEU A 699 -34.86 -14.99 -29.89
N SER A 700 -34.37 -15.88 -30.77
CA SER A 700 -34.54 -17.32 -30.60
C SER A 700 -33.71 -17.94 -29.47
N LEU A 701 -32.58 -17.33 -29.09
CA LEU A 701 -31.73 -17.74 -27.97
C LEU A 701 -31.26 -16.51 -27.18
N ILE A 702 -31.66 -16.42 -25.91
CA ILE A 702 -31.30 -15.31 -25.01
C ILE A 702 -30.88 -15.89 -23.66
N ARG A 703 -29.86 -15.28 -23.04
CA ARG A 703 -29.42 -15.59 -21.68
C ARG A 703 -29.41 -14.31 -20.82
N PRO A 704 -30.56 -13.89 -20.28
CA PRO A 704 -30.57 -12.79 -19.31
C PRO A 704 -29.87 -13.22 -18.02
N ASP A 705 -29.10 -12.32 -17.42
CA ASP A 705 -28.57 -12.54 -16.07
C ASP A 705 -29.39 -11.72 -15.07
N GLY A 706 -29.57 -12.25 -13.85
CA GLY A 706 -30.29 -11.50 -12.84
C GLY A 706 -30.32 -12.12 -11.45
N PHE A 707 -30.94 -11.36 -10.56
CA PHE A 707 -31.01 -11.62 -9.14
C PHE A 707 -32.44 -12.01 -8.75
N LEU A 708 -32.61 -13.22 -8.22
CA LEU A 708 -33.89 -13.74 -7.80
C LEU A 708 -34.06 -13.59 -6.28
N TYR A 709 -34.98 -12.70 -5.89
CA TYR A 709 -35.39 -12.49 -4.50
C TYR A 709 -36.75 -13.16 -4.24
N GLN A 710 -37.20 -13.17 -2.98
CA GLN A 710 -38.45 -13.82 -2.58
C GLN A 710 -39.70 -13.30 -3.31
N ASP A 711 -39.76 -11.99 -3.56
CA ASP A 711 -40.94 -11.28 -4.08
C ASP A 711 -40.74 -10.72 -5.49
N HIS A 712 -39.50 -10.70 -6.01
CA HIS A 712 -39.21 -10.15 -7.34
C HIS A 712 -37.91 -10.68 -7.95
N TRP A 713 -37.78 -10.48 -9.26
CA TRP A 713 -36.55 -10.68 -10.04
C TRP A 713 -36.00 -9.33 -10.48
N VAL A 714 -34.70 -9.10 -10.34
CA VAL A 714 -34.01 -7.94 -10.93
C VAL A 714 -33.18 -8.40 -12.12
N TRP A 715 -33.53 -7.90 -13.30
CA TRP A 715 -32.82 -8.20 -14.56
C TRP A 715 -31.64 -7.24 -14.73
N THR A 716 -30.41 -7.74 -14.62
CA THR A 716 -29.21 -6.89 -14.51
C THR A 716 -28.39 -6.79 -15.79
N GLU A 717 -28.46 -7.79 -16.66
CA GLU A 717 -27.71 -7.86 -17.91
C GLU A 717 -28.42 -8.72 -18.96
N ILE A 718 -28.25 -8.36 -20.23
CA ILE A 718 -28.76 -9.11 -21.39
C ILE A 718 -27.55 -9.77 -22.06
N ASN A 719 -27.65 -11.05 -22.38
CA ASN A 719 -26.68 -11.71 -23.25
C ASN A 719 -27.43 -12.40 -24.40
N GLY A 720 -27.28 -11.88 -25.62
CA GLY A 720 -27.78 -12.51 -26.83
C GLY A 720 -26.66 -12.68 -27.84
N GLY A 721 -26.49 -13.89 -28.36
CA GLY A 721 -25.54 -14.17 -29.44
C GLY A 721 -24.07 -14.32 -29.05
N ASN A 722 -23.60 -13.64 -28.00
CA ASN A 722 -22.17 -13.57 -27.66
C ASN A 722 -21.80 -14.45 -26.47
N GLY A 723 -21.28 -15.65 -26.74
CA GLY A 723 -20.82 -16.59 -25.71
C GLY A 723 -21.93 -17.30 -24.93
N SER A 724 -23.21 -17.01 -25.22
CA SER A 724 -24.36 -17.73 -24.64
C SER A 724 -24.34 -19.21 -25.02
N GLN A 725 -23.94 -19.52 -26.24
CA GLN A 725 -23.78 -20.85 -26.81
C GLN A 725 -22.65 -21.62 -26.12
N VAL A 726 -21.53 -20.96 -25.82
CA VAL A 726 -20.43 -21.55 -25.05
C VAL A 726 -20.86 -21.80 -23.60
N SER A 727 -21.56 -20.85 -22.99
CA SER A 727 -22.01 -21.00 -21.61
C SER A 727 -23.09 -22.07 -21.41
N ASN A 728 -23.90 -22.34 -22.44
CA ASN A 728 -24.88 -23.43 -22.44
C ASN A 728 -24.23 -24.79 -22.11
N ILE A 729 -22.97 -24.96 -22.53
CA ILE A 729 -22.22 -26.19 -22.40
C ILE A 729 -21.89 -26.50 -20.93
N TYR A 730 -21.76 -25.49 -20.06
CA TYR A 730 -21.58 -25.73 -18.62
C TYR A 730 -22.71 -26.57 -18.04
N GLN A 731 -23.93 -26.42 -18.54
CA GLN A 731 -25.08 -27.19 -18.08
C GLN A 731 -25.01 -28.66 -18.54
N GLU A 732 -24.45 -28.92 -19.72
CA GLU A 732 -24.22 -30.30 -20.21
C GLU A 732 -23.16 -31.02 -19.38
N LEU A 733 -22.15 -30.28 -18.92
CA LEU A 733 -21.16 -30.79 -17.99
C LEU A 733 -21.83 -31.08 -16.63
N LEU A 734 -22.46 -30.09 -16.00
CA LEU A 734 -23.03 -30.20 -14.66
C LEU A 734 -24.17 -31.22 -14.54
N TYR A 735 -24.91 -31.50 -15.62
CA TYR A 735 -26.05 -32.41 -15.61
C TYR A 735 -25.73 -33.81 -15.02
N PRO A 736 -24.67 -34.52 -15.46
CA PRO A 736 -24.18 -35.75 -14.82
C PRO A 736 -24.03 -35.68 -13.29
N LEU A 737 -23.63 -34.54 -12.71
CA LEU A 737 -23.44 -34.39 -11.26
C LEU A 737 -24.73 -34.69 -10.50
N PHE A 738 -25.87 -34.32 -11.07
CA PHE A 738 -27.17 -34.47 -10.43
C PHE A 738 -27.95 -35.67 -10.98
N HIS A 739 -27.84 -35.95 -12.28
CA HIS A 739 -28.57 -37.04 -12.94
C HIS A 739 -28.22 -38.42 -12.39
N SER A 740 -26.95 -38.70 -12.13
CA SER A 740 -26.52 -39.97 -11.52
C SER A 740 -26.38 -39.89 -9.99
N SER A 741 -26.86 -38.80 -9.37
CA SER A 741 -26.71 -38.59 -7.93
C SER A 741 -27.55 -39.58 -7.12
N PRO A 742 -26.92 -40.34 -6.19
CA PRO A 742 -27.66 -41.18 -5.25
C PRO A 742 -28.59 -40.38 -4.34
N LEU A 743 -28.32 -39.09 -4.13
CA LEU A 743 -29.17 -38.20 -3.33
C LEU A 743 -30.48 -37.88 -4.05
N PHE A 744 -30.44 -37.67 -5.37
CA PHE A 744 -31.64 -37.44 -6.18
C PHE A 744 -32.60 -38.63 -6.11
N GLN A 745 -32.09 -39.83 -6.35
CA GLN A 745 -32.87 -41.07 -6.27
C GLN A 745 -33.52 -41.26 -4.89
N LYS A 746 -32.79 -40.93 -3.82
CA LYS A 746 -33.29 -41.08 -2.44
C LYS A 746 -34.37 -40.07 -2.08
N LEU A 747 -34.30 -38.86 -2.65
CA LEU A 747 -35.28 -37.79 -2.43
C LEU A 747 -36.45 -37.84 -3.42
N GLY A 748 -36.46 -38.81 -4.34
CA GLY A 748 -37.50 -38.91 -5.38
C GLY A 748 -37.40 -37.81 -6.43
N LEU A 749 -36.21 -37.22 -6.62
CA LEU A 749 -35.95 -36.19 -7.62
C LEU A 749 -35.50 -36.81 -8.94
N ASP A 750 -36.00 -36.28 -10.05
CA ASP A 750 -35.56 -36.65 -11.40
C ASP A 750 -34.90 -35.45 -12.07
N ALA A 751 -33.60 -35.58 -12.33
CA ALA A 751 -32.85 -34.54 -13.04
C ALA A 751 -33.36 -34.31 -14.47
N ALA A 752 -33.94 -35.33 -15.12
CA ALA A 752 -34.49 -35.18 -16.48
C ALA A 752 -35.75 -34.29 -16.51
N GLU A 753 -36.52 -34.28 -15.43
CA GLU A 753 -37.71 -33.43 -15.29
C GLU A 753 -37.36 -32.05 -14.70
N GLY A 754 -36.42 -32.01 -13.76
CA GLY A 754 -36.10 -30.80 -13.00
C GLY A 754 -34.96 -29.94 -13.57
N ILE A 755 -34.01 -30.50 -14.31
CA ILE A 755 -32.84 -29.76 -14.80
C ILE A 755 -32.91 -29.64 -16.32
N GLY A 756 -33.16 -28.41 -16.81
CA GLY A 756 -33.18 -28.13 -18.24
C GLY A 756 -31.81 -28.31 -18.91
N ARG A 757 -31.81 -28.82 -20.14
CA ARG A 757 -30.62 -29.00 -20.99
C ARG A 757 -30.68 -28.06 -22.20
N PRO A 758 -30.32 -26.78 -22.01
CA PRO A 758 -30.55 -25.73 -23.01
C PRO A 758 -29.68 -25.92 -24.26
N PHE A 759 -28.51 -26.55 -24.14
CA PHE A 759 -27.68 -26.82 -25.32
C PHE A 759 -28.33 -27.84 -26.26
N GLN A 760 -28.97 -28.89 -25.73
CA GLN A 760 -29.69 -29.86 -26.57
C GLN A 760 -30.85 -29.20 -27.33
N ARG A 761 -31.63 -28.34 -26.65
CA ARG A 761 -32.68 -27.55 -27.30
C ARG A 761 -32.14 -26.55 -28.32
N TYR A 762 -30.97 -25.98 -28.06
CA TYR A 762 -30.27 -25.14 -29.04
C TYR A 762 -29.85 -25.94 -30.28
N LEU A 763 -29.37 -27.18 -30.13
CA LEU A 763 -29.11 -28.05 -31.27
C LEU A 763 -30.41 -28.34 -32.05
N ASP A 764 -31.53 -28.61 -31.37
CA ASP A 764 -32.82 -28.78 -32.07
C ASP A 764 -33.18 -27.53 -32.90
N LEU A 765 -33.00 -26.33 -32.32
CA LEU A 765 -33.15 -25.06 -33.03
C LEU A 765 -32.20 -24.93 -34.23
N VAL A 766 -30.92 -25.30 -34.09
CA VAL A 766 -29.97 -25.31 -35.23
C VAL A 766 -30.46 -26.24 -36.33
N GLY A 767 -30.97 -27.42 -35.97
CA GLY A 767 -31.53 -28.40 -36.90
C GLY A 767 -32.70 -27.88 -37.72
N GLU A 768 -33.59 -27.07 -37.12
CA GLU A 768 -34.71 -26.44 -37.82
C GLU A 768 -34.26 -25.47 -38.93
N HIS A 769 -33.04 -24.91 -38.83
CA HIS A 769 -32.51 -23.95 -39.79
C HIS A 769 -31.64 -24.62 -40.87
N ILE A 770 -31.42 -25.93 -40.78
CA ILE A 770 -30.73 -26.68 -41.83
C ILE A 770 -31.67 -26.78 -43.05
N PRO A 771 -31.24 -26.39 -44.25
CA PRO A 771 -32.07 -26.50 -45.46
C PRO A 771 -32.53 -27.93 -45.73
N GLU A 772 -33.81 -28.10 -46.11
CA GLU A 772 -34.35 -29.41 -46.50
C GLU A 772 -33.54 -30.03 -47.66
N GLY A 773 -33.13 -31.29 -47.50
CA GLY A 773 -32.35 -32.03 -48.51
C GLY A 773 -30.84 -31.75 -48.51
N ALA A 774 -30.29 -31.06 -47.51
CA ALA A 774 -28.85 -30.89 -47.36
C ALA A 774 -28.15 -32.20 -46.94
N ASP A 775 -27.46 -32.85 -47.89
CA ASP A 775 -26.59 -33.99 -47.60
C ASP A 775 -25.33 -33.51 -46.84
N SER A 776 -25.15 -33.97 -45.60
CA SER A 776 -24.02 -33.62 -44.72
C SER A 776 -23.89 -32.11 -44.46
N PRO A 777 -24.85 -31.49 -43.76
CA PRO A 777 -24.91 -30.04 -43.57
C PRO A 777 -23.67 -29.53 -42.83
N LEU A 778 -23.08 -28.45 -43.36
CA LEU A 778 -21.93 -27.78 -42.75
C LEU A 778 -22.42 -26.74 -41.75
N ILE A 779 -22.11 -26.96 -40.48
CA ILE A 779 -22.35 -26.03 -39.38
C ILE A 779 -21.05 -25.25 -39.12
N GLY A 780 -21.06 -23.96 -39.44
CA GLY A 780 -19.93 -23.08 -39.16
C GLY A 780 -20.01 -22.56 -37.72
N ILE A 781 -19.08 -22.97 -36.87
CA ILE A 781 -18.90 -22.40 -35.52
C ILE A 781 -17.99 -21.17 -35.68
N LEU A 782 -18.61 -19.99 -35.82
CA LEU A 782 -17.88 -18.76 -36.13
C LEU A 782 -17.26 -18.16 -34.87
N ILE A 783 -15.93 -18.00 -34.92
CA ILE A 783 -15.11 -17.40 -33.86
C ILE A 783 -14.14 -16.37 -34.46
N HIS A 784 -13.72 -15.36 -33.67
CA HIS A 784 -12.81 -14.31 -34.15
C HIS A 784 -11.46 -14.85 -34.59
N SER A 785 -10.95 -14.35 -35.71
CA SER A 785 -9.60 -14.68 -36.17
C SER A 785 -8.52 -14.15 -35.21
N LYS A 786 -7.37 -14.82 -35.14
CA LYS A 786 -6.25 -14.39 -34.29
C LYS A 786 -5.76 -12.97 -34.61
N ALA A 787 -5.96 -12.50 -35.84
CA ALA A 787 -5.54 -11.18 -36.30
C ALA A 787 -6.29 -10.01 -35.62
N TRP A 788 -7.37 -10.30 -34.89
CA TRP A 788 -8.14 -9.31 -34.12
C TRP A 788 -7.71 -9.25 -32.64
N GLY A 789 -6.73 -10.05 -32.21
CA GLY A 789 -6.17 -10.04 -30.84
C GLY A 789 -7.13 -10.51 -29.75
N VAL A 790 -8.44 -10.59 -30.01
CA VAL A 790 -9.48 -11.00 -29.03
C VAL A 790 -9.20 -12.41 -28.49
N PHE A 791 -8.73 -13.32 -29.36
CA PHE A 791 -8.48 -14.72 -29.02
C PHE A 791 -7.28 -14.93 -28.07
N GLU A 792 -6.29 -14.03 -28.07
CA GLU A 792 -5.11 -14.13 -27.20
C GLU A 792 -5.46 -13.91 -25.72
N THR A 793 -6.64 -13.34 -25.44
CA THR A 793 -7.12 -13.06 -24.08
C THR A 793 -8.01 -14.16 -23.49
N TRP A 794 -8.37 -15.19 -24.26
CA TRP A 794 -9.36 -16.20 -23.84
C TRP A 794 -8.70 -17.32 -23.03
N PRO A 795 -9.24 -17.67 -21.85
CA PRO A 795 -8.70 -18.78 -21.08
C PRO A 795 -8.93 -20.12 -21.81
N ASP A 796 -7.97 -21.05 -21.71
CA ASP A 796 -8.01 -22.39 -22.34
C ASP A 796 -9.32 -23.14 -22.11
N ARG A 797 -9.96 -22.93 -20.95
CA ARG A 797 -11.26 -23.53 -20.62
C ARG A 797 -12.36 -23.20 -21.63
N VAL A 798 -12.36 -21.98 -22.17
CA VAL A 798 -13.36 -21.52 -23.15
C VAL A 798 -13.16 -22.27 -24.45
N ILE A 799 -11.91 -22.41 -24.92
CA ILE A 799 -11.57 -23.14 -26.13
C ILE A 799 -11.96 -24.62 -26.04
N LYS A 800 -11.73 -25.25 -24.88
CA LYS A 800 -12.17 -26.63 -24.60
C LYS A 800 -13.69 -26.79 -24.73
N LEU A 801 -14.48 -25.82 -24.24
CA LEU A 801 -15.94 -25.83 -24.40
C LEU A 801 -16.36 -25.74 -25.87
N ILE A 802 -15.71 -24.90 -26.69
CA ILE A 802 -16.01 -24.78 -28.14
C ILE A 802 -15.79 -26.12 -28.86
N HIS A 803 -14.67 -26.78 -28.60
CA HIS A 803 -14.41 -28.11 -29.17
C HIS A 803 -15.42 -29.16 -28.66
N TYR A 804 -15.85 -29.06 -27.41
CA TYR A 804 -16.87 -29.96 -26.89
C TYR A 804 -18.23 -29.75 -27.58
N SER A 805 -18.65 -28.51 -27.86
CA SER A 805 -19.84 -28.26 -28.67
C SER A 805 -19.71 -28.79 -30.10
N GLN A 806 -18.53 -28.64 -30.72
CA GLN A 806 -18.27 -29.18 -32.05
C GLN A 806 -18.50 -30.70 -32.07
N LYS A 807 -17.93 -31.41 -31.08
CA LYS A 807 -18.15 -32.84 -30.91
C LYS A 807 -19.62 -33.20 -30.76
N LEU A 808 -20.39 -32.47 -29.94
CA LEU A 808 -21.82 -32.73 -29.75
C LEU A 808 -22.65 -32.48 -31.03
N MET A 809 -22.24 -31.54 -31.88
CA MET A 809 -22.85 -31.33 -33.20
C MET A 809 -22.52 -32.48 -34.16
N GLU A 810 -21.27 -32.97 -34.15
CA GLU A 810 -20.83 -34.12 -34.94
C GLU A 810 -21.54 -35.42 -34.54
N GLU A 811 -21.83 -35.61 -33.24
CA GLU A 811 -22.62 -36.73 -32.74
C GLU A 811 -24.07 -36.75 -33.28
N ARG A 812 -24.60 -35.61 -33.74
CA ARG A 812 -25.88 -35.53 -34.46
C ARG A 812 -25.78 -35.83 -35.96
N GLY A 813 -24.58 -36.18 -36.44
CA GLY A 813 -24.31 -36.47 -37.85
C GLY A 813 -24.11 -35.23 -38.71
N TRP A 814 -23.94 -34.04 -38.11
CA TRP A 814 -23.62 -32.82 -38.84
C TRP A 814 -22.11 -32.66 -38.99
N ARG A 815 -21.70 -31.92 -40.03
CA ARG A 815 -20.30 -31.55 -40.20
C ARG A 815 -20.08 -30.20 -39.52
N ALA A 816 -19.48 -30.17 -38.33
CA ALA A 816 -19.20 -28.93 -37.62
C ALA A 816 -17.74 -28.50 -37.81
N GLU A 817 -17.51 -27.28 -38.30
CA GLU A 817 -16.17 -26.71 -38.47
C GLU A 817 -16.07 -25.38 -37.73
N ILE A 818 -14.99 -25.19 -36.98
CA ILE A 818 -14.62 -23.88 -36.42
C ILE A 818 -14.14 -23.01 -37.58
N VAL A 819 -14.80 -21.88 -37.79
CA VAL A 819 -14.54 -20.96 -38.90
C VAL A 819 -14.26 -19.56 -38.38
N HIS A 820 -13.45 -18.80 -39.11
CA HIS A 820 -13.15 -17.40 -38.84
C HIS A 820 -13.78 -16.49 -39.89
N GLU A 821 -13.95 -15.20 -39.57
CA GLU A 821 -14.61 -14.24 -40.47
C GLU A 821 -13.88 -14.11 -41.81
N ASP A 822 -12.55 -14.14 -41.80
CA ASP A 822 -11.70 -14.08 -42.99
C ASP A 822 -11.73 -15.36 -43.86
N GLN A 823 -12.37 -16.42 -43.35
CA GLN A 823 -12.58 -17.71 -44.02
C GLN A 823 -13.99 -17.85 -44.60
N VAL A 824 -14.89 -16.87 -44.40
CA VAL A 824 -16.26 -16.88 -44.94
C VAL A 824 -16.40 -15.86 -46.07
N VAL A 825 -16.75 -16.34 -47.26
CA VAL A 825 -17.04 -15.51 -48.44
C VAL A 825 -18.53 -15.57 -48.79
N VAL A 826 -19.04 -14.54 -49.48
CA VAL A 826 -20.42 -14.51 -49.99
C VAL A 826 -20.40 -14.63 -51.51
N GLU A 827 -21.04 -15.67 -52.03
CA GLU A 827 -21.23 -15.88 -53.47
C GLU A 827 -22.72 -16.11 -53.72
N ASP A 828 -23.32 -15.32 -54.62
CA ASP A 828 -24.76 -15.34 -54.92
C ASP A 828 -25.65 -15.18 -53.68
N GLY A 829 -25.19 -14.40 -52.69
CA GLY A 829 -25.89 -14.17 -51.42
C GLY A 829 -25.77 -15.33 -50.41
N VAL A 830 -25.05 -16.40 -50.74
CA VAL A 830 -24.84 -17.57 -49.88
C VAL A 830 -23.43 -17.56 -49.29
N CYS A 831 -23.33 -17.84 -47.99
CA CYS A 831 -22.06 -17.92 -47.26
C CYS A 831 -21.37 -19.26 -47.54
N ARG A 832 -20.11 -19.19 -47.92
CA ARG A 832 -19.27 -20.33 -48.30
C ARG A 832 -17.92 -20.28 -47.60
N LEU A 833 -17.32 -21.46 -47.40
CA LEU A 833 -15.92 -21.54 -46.96
C LEU A 833 -14.99 -21.07 -48.07
N LYS A 834 -14.12 -20.13 -47.76
CA LYS A 834 -13.10 -19.60 -48.69
C LYS A 834 -12.13 -20.67 -49.18
N ALA A 835 -11.86 -21.70 -48.37
CA ALA A 835 -10.87 -22.73 -48.67
C ALA A 835 -11.27 -23.64 -49.84
N ASP A 836 -12.57 -23.93 -49.99
CA ASP A 836 -13.05 -24.92 -50.96
C ASP A 836 -14.46 -24.66 -51.54
N GLY A 837 -15.06 -23.50 -51.25
CA GLY A 837 -16.33 -23.06 -51.82
C GLY A 837 -17.58 -23.78 -51.29
N ARG A 838 -17.45 -24.66 -50.28
CA ARG A 838 -18.60 -25.38 -49.72
C ARG A 838 -19.61 -24.41 -49.08
N PRO A 839 -20.92 -24.55 -49.33
CA PRO A 839 -21.94 -23.72 -48.71
C PRO A 839 -22.07 -24.04 -47.22
N ILE A 840 -22.18 -23.00 -46.40
CA ILE A 840 -22.41 -23.14 -44.97
C ILE A 840 -23.93 -23.19 -44.74
N SER A 841 -24.41 -24.27 -44.15
CA SER A 841 -25.84 -24.52 -43.94
C SER A 841 -26.40 -23.69 -42.79
N VAL A 842 -25.67 -23.60 -41.68
CA VAL A 842 -26.02 -22.75 -40.52
C VAL A 842 -24.74 -22.19 -39.93
N ILE A 843 -24.75 -20.92 -39.53
CA ILE A 843 -23.66 -20.31 -38.78
C ILE A 843 -24.07 -20.15 -37.32
N CYS A 844 -23.32 -20.81 -36.43
CA CYS A 844 -23.46 -20.71 -34.99
C CYS A 844 -22.41 -19.72 -34.47
N LEU A 845 -22.87 -18.60 -33.92
CA LEU A 845 -22.00 -17.51 -33.53
C LEU A 845 -21.54 -17.68 -32.10
N TYR A 846 -20.24 -17.85 -31.88
CA TYR A 846 -19.70 -18.18 -30.56
C TYR A 846 -19.00 -16.99 -29.90
N THR A 847 -18.38 -16.10 -30.68
CA THR A 847 -17.45 -15.10 -30.12
C THR A 847 -17.55 -13.71 -30.71
N ILE A 848 -18.68 -13.29 -31.27
CA ILE A 848 -18.79 -11.94 -31.86
C ILE A 848 -19.07 -10.91 -30.76
N GLY A 849 -18.18 -10.84 -29.76
CA GLY A 849 -18.16 -9.73 -28.82
C GLY A 849 -18.11 -8.43 -29.62
N THR A 850 -18.74 -7.37 -29.14
CA THR A 850 -18.81 -6.09 -29.85
C THR A 850 -17.45 -5.38 -29.96
N ASN A 851 -16.33 -6.04 -29.64
CA ASN A 851 -14.98 -5.53 -29.77
C ASN A 851 -14.60 -5.22 -31.22
N PHE A 852 -15.15 -5.90 -32.23
CA PHE A 852 -14.98 -5.48 -33.62
C PHE A 852 -15.60 -4.10 -33.91
N LEU A 853 -16.50 -3.60 -33.04
CA LEU A 853 -17.02 -2.24 -33.14
C LEU A 853 -15.94 -1.18 -32.91
N SER A 854 -14.77 -1.53 -32.36
CA SER A 854 -13.63 -0.60 -32.25
C SER A 854 -12.89 -0.41 -33.58
N GLU A 855 -13.06 -1.30 -34.57
CA GLU A 855 -12.46 -1.21 -35.91
C GLU A 855 -13.55 -1.36 -37.00
N LEU A 856 -14.66 -0.64 -36.86
CA LEU A 856 -15.82 -0.72 -37.76
C LEU A 856 -15.49 -0.56 -39.25
N GLU A 857 -14.57 0.34 -39.58
CA GLU A 857 -14.15 0.58 -40.97
C GLU A 857 -13.46 -0.66 -41.56
N ARG A 858 -12.59 -1.32 -40.78
CA ARG A 858 -11.92 -2.56 -41.19
C ARG A 858 -12.90 -3.71 -41.32
N ALA A 859 -13.83 -3.85 -40.36
CA ALA A 859 -14.89 -4.85 -40.42
C ALA A 859 -15.80 -4.66 -41.65
N HIS A 860 -16.08 -3.41 -42.03
CA HIS A 860 -16.83 -3.07 -43.23
C HIS A 860 -16.16 -3.58 -44.50
N GLU A 861 -14.84 -3.43 -44.61
CA GLU A 861 -14.06 -3.88 -45.76
C GLU A 861 -13.88 -5.40 -45.78
N GLU A 862 -13.48 -5.98 -44.66
CA GLU A 862 -13.01 -7.37 -44.59
C GLU A 862 -14.15 -8.41 -44.51
N TRP A 863 -15.35 -8.04 -44.05
CA TRP A 863 -16.40 -9.02 -43.72
C TRP A 863 -17.71 -8.84 -44.52
N PRO A 864 -17.70 -9.15 -45.83
CA PRO A 864 -18.87 -8.98 -46.71
C PRO A 864 -20.08 -9.85 -46.30
N HIS A 865 -19.88 -10.91 -45.52
CA HIS A 865 -20.95 -11.79 -45.05
C HIS A 865 -21.92 -11.13 -44.05
N TRP A 866 -21.53 -10.04 -43.40
CA TRP A 866 -22.44 -9.22 -42.58
C TRP A 866 -23.29 -8.21 -43.36
N ARG A 867 -23.00 -8.03 -44.65
CA ARG A 867 -23.70 -7.13 -45.56
C ARG A 867 -24.73 -7.86 -46.44
N GLY A 868 -25.30 -8.95 -45.93
CA GLY A 868 -26.38 -9.70 -46.60
C GLY A 868 -26.05 -11.12 -47.03
N GLY A 869 -24.99 -11.71 -46.48
CA GLY A 869 -24.74 -13.14 -46.61
C GLY A 869 -25.78 -13.96 -45.85
N LYS A 870 -26.18 -15.09 -46.44
CA LYS A 870 -27.08 -16.08 -45.81
C LYS A 870 -26.35 -17.41 -45.60
N ALA A 871 -26.51 -18.01 -44.43
CA ALA A 871 -26.16 -19.42 -44.21
C ALA A 871 -27.43 -20.24 -44.40
N GLY A 872 -27.45 -21.10 -45.41
CA GLY A 872 -28.69 -21.72 -45.88
C GLY A 872 -29.72 -20.65 -46.28
N ASN A 873 -30.87 -20.64 -45.60
CA ASN A 873 -31.94 -19.65 -45.81
C ASN A 873 -31.95 -18.51 -44.80
N THR A 874 -31.00 -18.51 -43.86
CA THR A 874 -31.01 -17.60 -42.71
C THR A 874 -29.96 -16.50 -42.90
N PRO A 875 -30.34 -15.21 -42.79
CA PRO A 875 -29.36 -14.12 -42.73
C PRO A 875 -28.37 -14.33 -41.58
N ILE A 876 -27.12 -13.86 -41.73
CA ILE A 876 -26.21 -13.84 -40.59
C ILE A 876 -26.59 -12.65 -39.68
N LEU A 877 -27.23 -12.95 -38.57
CA LEU A 877 -27.80 -11.98 -37.64
C LEU A 877 -26.90 -11.76 -36.43
N GLN A 878 -25.97 -10.79 -36.41
CA GLN A 878 -25.32 -10.47 -35.11
C GLN A 878 -24.45 -9.23 -34.87
N PRO A 879 -24.30 -8.25 -35.75
CA PRO A 879 -23.85 -6.94 -35.30
C PRO A 879 -24.99 -6.19 -34.59
N LEU A 880 -26.24 -6.58 -34.90
CA LEU A 880 -27.48 -5.96 -34.39
C LEU A 880 -28.02 -6.52 -33.10
N ALA A 881 -27.76 -7.82 -32.88
CA ALA A 881 -28.01 -8.45 -31.60
C ALA A 881 -27.22 -7.72 -30.51
N GLY A 882 -25.98 -7.34 -30.80
CA GLY A 882 -25.15 -6.52 -29.90
C GLY A 882 -25.67 -5.11 -29.63
N MET A 883 -26.61 -4.58 -30.41
CA MET A 883 -27.21 -3.27 -30.15
C MET A 883 -28.36 -3.36 -29.14
N VAL A 884 -29.31 -4.28 -29.36
CA VAL A 884 -30.52 -4.42 -28.54
C VAL A 884 -30.32 -5.34 -27.33
N LEU A 885 -29.35 -6.25 -27.43
CA LEU A 885 -29.03 -7.25 -26.39
C LEU A 885 -27.76 -6.89 -25.62
N ASP A 886 -27.26 -5.65 -25.74
CA ASP A 886 -26.23 -5.09 -24.88
C ASP A 886 -26.83 -4.20 -23.80
N LYS A 887 -26.09 -4.05 -22.69
CA LYS A 887 -26.50 -3.20 -21.56
C LYS A 887 -26.64 -1.72 -21.91
N GLY A 888 -26.05 -1.25 -23.00
CA GLY A 888 -26.26 0.09 -23.55
C GLY A 888 -27.69 0.34 -24.04
N ALA A 889 -28.51 -0.69 -24.28
CA ALA A 889 -29.93 -0.54 -24.59
C ALA A 889 -30.82 -0.44 -23.35
N LEU A 890 -30.30 -0.69 -22.13
CA LEU A 890 -31.11 -0.65 -20.90
C LEU A 890 -31.72 0.73 -20.61
N PRO A 891 -31.02 1.87 -20.80
CA PRO A 891 -31.63 3.19 -20.62
C PRO A 891 -32.85 3.40 -21.53
N ALA A 892 -32.73 3.04 -22.82
CA ALA A 892 -33.84 3.13 -23.77
C ALA A 892 -34.99 2.18 -23.41
N MET A 893 -34.69 0.96 -22.96
CA MET A 893 -35.71 0.00 -22.51
C MET A 893 -36.44 0.49 -21.25
N GLN A 894 -35.74 1.16 -20.34
CA GLN A 894 -36.32 1.77 -19.14
C GLN A 894 -37.23 2.95 -19.50
N GLU A 895 -36.85 3.72 -20.51
CA GLU A 895 -37.59 4.89 -20.96
C GLU A 895 -38.83 4.53 -21.79
N TRP A 896 -38.69 3.61 -22.76
CA TRP A 896 -39.73 3.32 -23.74
C TRP A 896 -40.76 2.30 -23.27
N LEU A 897 -40.40 1.43 -22.33
CA LEU A 897 -41.23 0.32 -21.90
C LEU A 897 -41.70 0.47 -20.44
N SER A 898 -42.78 -0.23 -20.09
CA SER A 898 -43.37 -0.15 -18.75
C SER A 898 -42.73 -1.14 -17.77
N TRP A 899 -42.39 -0.64 -16.58
CA TRP A 899 -41.79 -1.38 -15.47
C TRP A 899 -42.45 -1.01 -14.13
N PRO A 900 -42.51 -1.91 -13.13
CA PRO A 900 -42.15 -3.33 -13.19
C PRO A 900 -43.20 -4.17 -13.94
N ILE A 901 -42.83 -5.37 -14.34
CA ILE A 901 -43.77 -6.34 -14.93
C ILE A 901 -44.22 -7.27 -13.81
N GLN A 902 -45.53 -7.33 -13.56
CA GLN A 902 -46.06 -8.11 -12.45
C GLN A 902 -46.88 -9.30 -12.94
N ASP A 903 -46.79 -10.44 -12.26
CA ASP A 903 -47.68 -11.58 -12.46
C ASP A 903 -48.95 -11.49 -11.59
N GLU A 904 -49.85 -12.46 -11.75
CA GLU A 904 -51.12 -12.52 -11.01
C GLU A 904 -50.96 -12.67 -9.50
N ASP A 905 -49.84 -13.19 -9.01
CA ASP A 905 -49.56 -13.36 -7.57
C ASP A 905 -48.86 -12.14 -6.96
N GLY A 906 -48.60 -11.12 -7.77
CA GLY A 906 -47.87 -9.93 -7.37
C GLY A 906 -46.34 -10.03 -7.46
N PHE A 907 -45.78 -11.11 -8.04
CA PHE A 907 -44.34 -11.24 -8.23
C PHE A 907 -43.87 -10.36 -9.39
N GLU A 908 -42.79 -9.61 -9.18
CA GLU A 908 -42.36 -8.57 -10.14
C GLU A 908 -41.07 -8.94 -10.86
N VAL A 909 -40.94 -8.54 -12.13
CA VAL A 909 -39.66 -8.39 -12.83
C VAL A 909 -39.35 -6.90 -12.91
N ARG A 910 -38.20 -6.53 -12.35
CA ARG A 910 -37.72 -5.15 -12.27
C ARG A 910 -36.47 -4.98 -13.12
N LEU A 911 -36.33 -3.79 -13.71
CA LEU A 911 -35.09 -3.34 -14.32
C LEU A 911 -34.42 -2.33 -13.36
N PRO A 912 -33.13 -2.52 -13.01
CA PRO A 912 -32.42 -1.56 -12.17
C PRO A 912 -32.21 -0.25 -12.94
N SER A 913 -32.27 0.87 -12.22
CA SER A 913 -32.05 2.19 -12.84
C SER A 913 -30.73 2.19 -13.58
N THR A 914 -30.77 2.42 -14.89
CA THR A 914 -29.60 2.44 -15.75
C THR A 914 -29.62 3.69 -16.60
N VAL A 915 -28.54 4.46 -16.57
CA VAL A 915 -28.42 5.75 -17.28
C VAL A 915 -27.07 5.88 -17.96
N PHE A 916 -26.98 6.72 -18.98
CA PHE A 916 -25.68 7.22 -19.45
C PHE A 916 -25.17 8.29 -18.47
N PRO A 917 -23.95 8.15 -17.93
CA PRO A 917 -23.41 9.12 -17.00
C PRO A 917 -23.20 10.47 -17.72
N ASN A 918 -23.49 11.57 -17.02
CA ASN A 918 -23.40 12.93 -17.54
C ASN A 918 -22.74 13.87 -16.54
N GLU A 919 -22.22 15.00 -17.04
CA GLU A 919 -21.45 15.93 -16.22
C GLU A 919 -22.30 16.65 -15.16
N GLU A 920 -23.59 16.87 -15.41
CA GLU A 920 -24.51 17.52 -14.46
C GLU A 920 -24.60 16.75 -13.13
N MET A 921 -24.65 15.42 -13.23
CA MET A 921 -24.74 14.52 -12.06
C MET A 921 -23.39 13.99 -11.58
N ALA A 922 -22.27 14.41 -12.19
CA ALA A 922 -20.93 13.91 -11.86
C ALA A 922 -20.59 14.01 -10.37
N LYS A 923 -20.98 15.11 -9.71
CA LYS A 923 -20.75 15.29 -8.27
C LYS A 923 -21.52 14.26 -7.43
N HIS A 924 -22.75 13.93 -7.84
CA HIS A 924 -23.56 12.90 -7.19
C HIS A 924 -22.92 11.53 -7.36
N TYR A 925 -22.56 11.15 -8.59
CA TYR A 925 -21.91 9.86 -8.87
C TYR A 925 -20.57 9.68 -8.13
N ARG A 926 -19.79 10.74 -7.93
CA ARG A 926 -18.53 10.69 -7.16
C ARG A 926 -18.78 10.53 -5.66
N ARG A 927 -19.78 11.24 -5.11
CA ARG A 927 -20.11 11.22 -3.67
C ARG A 927 -20.79 9.92 -3.25
N HIS A 928 -21.62 9.38 -4.13
CA HIS A 928 -22.45 8.20 -3.90
C HIS A 928 -21.94 6.99 -4.69
N LYS A 929 -20.63 6.89 -4.95
CA LYS A 929 -20.04 5.81 -5.75
C LYS A 929 -20.49 4.41 -5.30
N ASP A 930 -20.70 4.25 -3.99
CA ASP A 930 -21.10 2.99 -3.37
C ASP A 930 -22.53 2.57 -3.74
N GLU A 931 -23.30 3.43 -4.39
CA GLU A 931 -24.66 3.15 -4.85
C GLU A 931 -24.70 2.73 -6.32
N PHE A 932 -23.55 2.72 -7.01
CA PHE A 932 -23.50 2.51 -8.46
C PHE A 932 -22.51 1.43 -8.91
N VAL A 933 -22.81 0.87 -10.07
CA VAL A 933 -21.95 0.01 -10.88
C VAL A 933 -21.80 0.66 -12.24
N LEU A 934 -20.57 0.87 -12.66
CA LEU A 934 -20.26 1.44 -13.96
C LEU A 934 -19.85 0.29 -14.89
N LYS A 935 -20.60 0.11 -15.98
CA LYS A 935 -20.44 -1.04 -16.89
C LYS A 935 -20.20 -0.55 -18.30
N ARG A 936 -19.13 -1.04 -18.94
CA ARG A 936 -18.74 -0.64 -20.30
C ARG A 936 -19.60 -1.33 -21.37
N SER A 937 -20.49 -0.61 -22.05
CA SER A 937 -21.38 -1.08 -23.12
C SER A 937 -20.71 -1.06 -24.48
N PHE A 938 -21.15 -1.92 -25.41
CA PHE A 938 -20.76 -1.96 -26.82
C PHE A 938 -19.28 -2.18 -27.16
N VAL A 939 -18.29 -1.92 -26.30
CA VAL A 939 -16.88 -2.20 -26.61
C VAL A 939 -16.19 -2.70 -25.35
N ASP A 940 -15.50 -3.84 -25.44
CA ASP A 940 -14.86 -4.54 -24.33
C ASP A 940 -15.82 -4.90 -23.18
N LYS A 941 -15.32 -5.68 -22.22
CA LYS A 941 -16.03 -5.92 -20.95
C LYS A 941 -15.21 -5.33 -19.82
N ASP A 942 -15.66 -4.19 -19.32
CA ASP A 942 -15.19 -3.61 -18.06
C ASP A 942 -16.39 -3.35 -17.15
N THR A 943 -16.26 -3.70 -15.87
CA THR A 943 -17.30 -3.49 -14.87
C THR A 943 -16.64 -3.07 -13.56
N LEU A 944 -17.00 -1.88 -13.13
CA LEU A 944 -16.44 -1.23 -11.96
C LEU A 944 -17.53 -1.07 -10.91
N VAL A 945 -17.44 -1.85 -9.82
CA VAL A 945 -18.38 -1.73 -8.70
C VAL A 945 -17.88 -0.66 -7.76
N GLY A 946 -18.61 0.46 -7.64
CA GLY A 946 -18.13 1.61 -6.88
C GLY A 946 -17.81 1.29 -5.42
N ARG A 947 -18.54 0.37 -4.77
CA ARG A 947 -18.24 -0.13 -3.41
C ARG A 947 -16.88 -0.79 -3.27
N SER A 948 -16.41 -1.48 -4.31
CA SER A 948 -15.20 -2.30 -4.27
C SER A 948 -13.93 -1.53 -4.64
N VAL A 949 -14.06 -0.35 -5.25
CA VAL A 949 -12.91 0.39 -5.82
C VAL A 949 -12.61 1.68 -5.08
N ARG A 950 -11.32 2.03 -5.08
CA ARG A 950 -10.84 3.28 -4.49
C ARG A 950 -11.44 4.49 -5.23
N PRO A 951 -11.78 5.59 -4.55
CA PRO A 951 -12.36 6.78 -5.18
C PRO A 951 -11.56 7.33 -6.37
N ARG A 952 -10.23 7.26 -6.34
CA ARG A 952 -9.37 7.69 -7.46
C ARG A 952 -9.63 6.87 -8.73
N HIS A 953 -9.76 5.55 -8.59
CA HIS A 953 -10.04 4.67 -9.72
C HIS A 953 -11.46 4.93 -10.26
N TRP A 954 -12.46 4.99 -9.37
CA TRP A 954 -13.85 5.35 -9.72
C TRP A 954 -13.92 6.67 -10.50
N ASN A 955 -13.30 7.72 -9.99
CA ASN A 955 -13.35 9.05 -10.61
C ASN A 955 -12.68 9.08 -11.99
N ARG A 956 -11.60 8.29 -12.19
CA ARG A 956 -10.91 8.19 -13.48
C ARG A 956 -11.81 7.55 -14.54
N VAL A 957 -12.40 6.39 -14.22
CA VAL A 957 -13.25 5.66 -15.16
C VAL A 957 -14.59 6.38 -15.35
N LEU A 958 -15.17 6.97 -14.30
CA LEU A 958 -16.36 7.82 -14.41
C LEU A 958 -16.13 9.01 -15.35
N LYS A 959 -14.95 9.64 -15.31
CA LYS A 959 -14.60 10.71 -16.25
C LYS A 959 -14.59 10.19 -17.68
N GLN A 960 -13.92 9.06 -17.93
CA GLN A 960 -13.92 8.42 -19.25
C GLN A 960 -15.33 8.07 -19.73
N ALA A 961 -16.16 7.54 -18.83
CA ALA A 961 -17.54 7.17 -19.11
C ALA A 961 -18.43 8.35 -19.50
N MET A 962 -18.17 9.55 -18.97
CA MET A 962 -18.91 10.77 -19.34
C MET A 962 -18.39 11.41 -20.63
N GLU A 963 -17.14 11.14 -21.01
CA GLU A 963 -16.52 11.61 -22.25
C GLU A 963 -16.77 10.64 -23.43
N GLY A 964 -17.10 9.37 -23.14
CA GLY A 964 -17.36 8.31 -24.10
C GLY A 964 -18.85 7.96 -24.26
N TRP A 965 -19.13 7.06 -25.20
CA TRP A 965 -20.47 6.50 -25.47
C TRP A 965 -20.62 5.05 -25.01
N ASP A 966 -19.55 4.49 -24.45
CA ASP A 966 -19.35 3.08 -24.21
C ASP A 966 -19.53 2.71 -22.74
N TYR A 967 -20.20 3.53 -21.92
CA TYR A 967 -20.47 3.21 -20.52
C TYR A 967 -21.90 3.54 -20.09
N VAL A 968 -22.49 2.62 -19.33
CA VAL A 968 -23.72 2.85 -18.56
C VAL A 968 -23.43 2.82 -17.06
N LEU A 969 -24.11 3.69 -16.32
CA LEU A 969 -24.13 3.72 -14.87
C LEU A 969 -25.43 3.07 -14.39
N GLN A 970 -25.33 2.00 -13.60
CA GLN A 970 -26.46 1.24 -13.10
C GLN A 970 -26.49 1.26 -11.56
N ASP A 971 -27.68 1.28 -10.96
CA ASP A 971 -27.84 1.12 -9.51
C ASP A 971 -27.20 -0.19 -9.02
N TYR A 972 -26.38 -0.11 -7.98
CA TYR A 972 -25.88 -1.29 -7.28
C TYR A 972 -27.02 -2.01 -6.55
N ARG A 973 -27.14 -3.32 -6.78
CA ARG A 973 -28.08 -4.20 -6.08
C ARG A 973 -27.30 -5.28 -5.34
N THR A 974 -27.62 -5.46 -4.07
CA THR A 974 -27.06 -6.54 -3.25
C THR A 974 -27.57 -7.88 -3.77
N LEU A 975 -26.68 -8.77 -4.21
CA LEU A 975 -27.04 -10.11 -4.69
C LEU A 975 -27.86 -10.87 -3.63
N PRO A 976 -28.75 -11.79 -4.01
CA PRO A 976 -29.43 -12.67 -3.06
C PRO A 976 -28.49 -13.76 -2.52
N GLU A 977 -28.75 -14.25 -1.32
CA GLU A 977 -27.91 -15.25 -0.65
C GLU A 977 -28.65 -16.56 -0.37
N THR A 978 -27.91 -17.66 -0.44
CA THR A 978 -28.34 -18.97 0.05
C THR A 978 -27.17 -19.73 0.68
N ILE A 979 -27.46 -20.78 1.44
CA ILE A 979 -26.43 -21.68 1.97
C ILE A 979 -26.12 -22.77 0.94
N MET A 980 -24.86 -22.88 0.55
CA MET A 980 -24.38 -23.87 -0.40
C MET A 980 -23.42 -24.85 0.29
N PRO A 981 -23.67 -26.18 0.22
CA PRO A 981 -22.66 -27.18 0.52
C PRO A 981 -21.63 -27.20 -0.60
N VAL A 982 -20.40 -26.83 -0.29
CA VAL A 982 -19.28 -26.70 -1.21
C VAL A 982 -18.16 -27.63 -0.77
N SER A 983 -17.44 -28.20 -1.73
CA SER A 983 -16.21 -28.93 -1.49
C SER A 983 -15.06 -28.26 -2.24
N THR A 984 -14.04 -27.79 -1.51
CA THR A 984 -12.87 -27.08 -2.09
C THR A 984 -11.63 -27.97 -2.23
N ASP A 985 -11.57 -29.10 -1.54
CA ASP A 985 -10.45 -30.05 -1.52
C ASP A 985 -10.86 -31.45 -2.02
N GLY A 986 -12.17 -31.68 -2.16
CA GLY A 986 -12.73 -32.98 -2.48
C GLY A 986 -12.92 -33.87 -1.26
N GLU A 987 -12.43 -33.50 -0.09
CA GLU A 987 -12.37 -34.28 1.15
C GLU A 987 -13.34 -33.79 2.23
N SER A 988 -13.66 -32.50 2.23
CA SER A 988 -14.51 -31.84 3.21
C SER A 988 -15.70 -31.12 2.55
N ILE A 989 -16.76 -30.91 3.34
CA ILE A 989 -17.95 -30.16 2.91
C ILE A 989 -18.09 -28.94 3.80
N ASP A 990 -17.90 -27.77 3.21
CA ASP A 990 -18.16 -26.48 3.83
C ASP A 990 -19.58 -26.02 3.51
N TRP A 991 -20.26 -25.48 4.53
CA TRP A 991 -21.61 -24.91 4.39
C TRP A 991 -21.49 -23.41 4.31
N VAL A 992 -21.28 -22.91 3.10
CA VAL A 992 -20.89 -21.52 2.88
C VAL A 992 -22.14 -20.70 2.52
N PRO A 993 -22.39 -19.56 3.19
CA PRO A 993 -23.31 -18.55 2.67
C PRO A 993 -22.73 -17.99 1.38
N VAL A 994 -23.47 -18.13 0.28
CA VAL A 994 -23.02 -17.69 -1.04
C VAL A 994 -24.01 -16.70 -1.65
N GLN A 995 -23.46 -15.67 -2.27
CA GLN A 995 -24.21 -14.75 -3.12
C GLN A 995 -24.41 -15.38 -4.49
N VAL A 996 -25.60 -15.25 -5.06
CA VAL A 996 -26.00 -15.99 -6.27
C VAL A 996 -26.50 -15.06 -7.37
N GLU A 997 -26.06 -15.32 -8.60
CA GLU A 997 -26.64 -14.79 -9.84
C GLU A 997 -27.13 -15.95 -10.70
N ILE A 998 -28.36 -15.86 -11.18
CA ILE A 998 -28.96 -16.89 -12.04
C ILE A 998 -28.86 -16.43 -13.50
N SER A 999 -28.48 -17.38 -14.36
CA SER A 999 -28.43 -17.21 -15.81
C SER A 999 -29.40 -18.19 -16.50
N PRO A 1000 -30.69 -17.84 -16.62
CA PRO A 1000 -31.65 -18.61 -17.41
C PRO A 1000 -31.29 -18.59 -18.89
N PHE A 1001 -31.58 -19.68 -19.58
CA PHE A 1001 -31.60 -19.74 -21.04
C PHE A 1001 -33.03 -19.77 -21.53
N ILE A 1002 -33.32 -18.86 -22.45
CA ILE A 1002 -34.62 -18.70 -23.06
C ILE A 1002 -34.48 -19.08 -24.52
N ILE A 1003 -35.27 -20.07 -24.96
CA ILE A 1003 -35.34 -20.48 -26.37
C ILE A 1003 -36.76 -20.26 -26.86
N LYS A 1004 -36.92 -19.43 -27.90
CA LYS A 1004 -38.23 -19.01 -28.46
C LYS A 1004 -39.24 -18.54 -27.38
N GLY A 1005 -38.75 -17.83 -26.37
CA GLY A 1005 -39.57 -17.31 -25.26
C GLY A 1005 -39.88 -18.30 -24.14
N GLU A 1006 -39.42 -19.54 -24.23
CA GLU A 1006 -39.58 -20.57 -23.20
C GLU A 1006 -38.32 -20.77 -22.37
N TYR A 1007 -38.49 -21.07 -21.08
CA TYR A 1007 -37.38 -21.48 -20.23
C TYR A 1007 -36.82 -22.83 -20.69
N ALA A 1008 -35.54 -22.87 -21.04
CA ALA A 1008 -34.84 -24.05 -21.56
C ALA A 1008 -33.90 -24.71 -20.53
N GLY A 1009 -33.70 -24.07 -19.38
CA GLY A 1009 -32.74 -24.46 -18.36
C GLY A 1009 -31.92 -23.25 -17.90
N GLY A 1010 -31.03 -23.44 -16.93
CA GLY A 1010 -30.22 -22.37 -16.38
C GLY A 1010 -29.17 -22.89 -15.44
N PHE A 1011 -28.07 -22.15 -15.33
CA PHE A 1011 -27.08 -22.35 -14.28
C PHE A 1011 -27.06 -21.12 -13.38
N ALA A 1012 -26.41 -21.26 -12.24
CA ALA A 1012 -26.15 -20.16 -11.34
C ALA A 1012 -24.66 -20.08 -11.00
N ARG A 1013 -24.18 -18.84 -10.97
CA ARG A 1013 -22.86 -18.48 -10.45
C ARG A 1013 -23.01 -18.15 -8.98
N TYR A 1014 -22.06 -18.58 -8.18
CA TYR A 1014 -22.04 -18.21 -6.78
C TYR A 1014 -20.63 -17.94 -6.27
N ALA A 1015 -20.53 -17.08 -5.26
CA ALA A 1015 -19.29 -16.79 -4.55
C ALA A 1015 -19.57 -16.67 -3.04
N PRO A 1016 -18.59 -17.00 -2.17
CA PRO A 1016 -18.73 -16.79 -0.73
C PRO A 1016 -19.15 -15.36 -0.40
N SER A 1017 -20.09 -15.21 0.53
CA SER A 1017 -20.57 -13.91 1.00
C SER A 1017 -19.44 -13.17 1.72
N ARG A 1018 -18.81 -12.21 1.04
CA ARG A 1018 -17.76 -11.33 1.58
C ARG A 1018 -18.28 -9.89 1.68
N GLU A 1019 -17.74 -9.09 2.61
CA GLU A 1019 -18.12 -7.66 2.76
C GLU A 1019 -17.75 -6.78 1.55
N SER A 1020 -17.00 -7.30 0.57
CA SER A 1020 -16.65 -6.61 -0.68
C SER A 1020 -17.75 -6.80 -1.72
N GLY A 1021 -18.43 -5.73 -2.16
CA GLY A 1021 -19.47 -5.81 -3.19
C GLY A 1021 -18.97 -6.37 -4.53
N VAL A 1022 -19.09 -7.69 -4.72
CA VAL A 1022 -18.68 -8.41 -5.91
C VAL A 1022 -19.77 -8.33 -6.98
N VAL A 1023 -19.38 -8.04 -8.22
CA VAL A 1023 -20.13 -8.49 -9.41
C VAL A 1023 -19.50 -9.81 -9.81
N LEU A 1024 -20.30 -10.85 -10.06
CA LEU A 1024 -19.84 -12.21 -10.40
C LEU A 1024 -19.27 -12.30 -11.85
N SER A 1025 -18.65 -11.22 -12.32
CA SER A 1025 -18.02 -11.10 -13.64
C SER A 1025 -16.98 -9.95 -13.62
N PRO A 1026 -15.67 -10.22 -13.79
CA PRO A 1026 -15.05 -11.53 -13.98
C PRO A 1026 -15.11 -12.41 -12.71
N PRO A 1027 -15.05 -13.74 -12.85
CA PRO A 1027 -15.18 -14.65 -11.72
C PRO A 1027 -13.95 -14.60 -10.79
N PRO A 1028 -14.10 -14.44 -9.46
CA PRO A 1028 -12.99 -14.60 -8.52
C PRO A 1028 -12.52 -16.06 -8.44
N ASP A 1029 -11.29 -16.26 -7.95
CA ASP A 1029 -10.64 -17.59 -7.88
C ASP A 1029 -11.38 -18.61 -6.98
N ASP A 1030 -12.32 -18.15 -6.16
CA ASP A 1030 -13.19 -18.95 -5.28
C ASP A 1030 -14.66 -19.04 -5.78
N MET A 1031 -14.92 -18.72 -7.05
CA MET A 1031 -16.25 -18.87 -7.66
C MET A 1031 -16.61 -20.34 -7.94
N GLY A 1032 -17.88 -20.69 -7.70
CA GLY A 1032 -18.47 -21.95 -8.16
C GLY A 1032 -19.63 -21.79 -9.15
N PHE A 1033 -19.97 -22.90 -9.83
CA PHE A 1033 -21.11 -23.02 -10.76
C PHE A 1033 -22.01 -24.18 -10.35
N THR A 1034 -23.32 -23.96 -10.29
CA THR A 1034 -24.32 -25.02 -10.05
C THR A 1034 -25.48 -24.95 -11.05
N SER A 1035 -26.29 -26.01 -11.13
CA SER A 1035 -27.49 -26.06 -11.96
C SER A 1035 -28.73 -25.52 -11.23
N VAL A 1036 -29.70 -25.02 -11.98
CA VAL A 1036 -31.03 -24.69 -11.48
C VAL A 1036 -31.97 -25.87 -11.70
N TYR A 1037 -32.56 -26.38 -10.62
CA TYR A 1037 -33.61 -27.39 -10.62
C TYR A 1037 -34.97 -26.70 -10.48
N GLN A 1038 -35.86 -26.89 -11.45
CA GLN A 1038 -37.22 -26.39 -11.39
C GLN A 1038 -38.08 -27.29 -10.50
N VAL A 1039 -38.58 -26.73 -9.40
CA VAL A 1039 -39.49 -27.41 -8.45
C VAL A 1039 -40.93 -27.25 -8.87
#